data_AF-A0A2D5WIK6-F1
#
_entry.id   AF-A0A2D5WIK6-F1
#
_cell.length_a   1.000
_cell.length_b   1.000
_cell.length_c   1.000
_cell.angle_alpha   90.00
_cell.angle_beta   90.00
_cell.angle_gamma   90.00
#
_symmetry.space_group_name_H-M   'P 1'
#
loop_
_entity.id
_entity.type
_entity.pdbx_description
1 polymer ?
#
loop_
_entity_poly.entity_id
_entity_poly.type
_entity_poly.pdbx_seq_one_letter_code
_entity_poly.pdbx_strand_id
1 'polypeptide(L)'
;MANAPDFTIVRDTDGDNVADKYIRIYTDLGNVEHSLHGLNWAPDGKLYMSKGNSKGLTQPGRIAPKPFRELWGVESPTGAPDLPPAETFTPETYRNTYHNPSDDWGREGGILRCDLMGKNLEITSRGFRNPWDMAMNDTFDFIGTDNDQNEGDKIFMPFFGAHFGWGHSWSYNWSDASHLPTAPHSGPFFNGSGTGVIFYSLDKFPEPYRNVYFINDWGRKCTYVMRPRWNGALLQSDTGDEPLEIFADANGSLFKPSDIEVGPDGALWILGWSNGYGVEWNGDPKLENQINEGRIFRVWHRDNQPDKRTKWLTAKRRKAIKNWTQQELIDDLTQPIAGWRTDAQDELLRRNTPQMSDALIRLVKGAKTPSEETWLTWTLALHQTKTPWQNAKADQALIRLAKGGGSLNQQVQALRAIRLRLAKAEEKTDMIAALGQMLGHKNVRVRFATIQTIRQAKLKQFVRNIVRLAASETDRITFYAAWGAMRDLLPPVELRTLLRDERAGVRRATLLALLESQLVTPAEAKRLVNDPDPGVATVAALYLSKVERDLANLLQVSPSGGEFVGSQTISIRANINDTRIRYTLDGSEPNGRSPVYREPFTIDQSARLRAAIFRDEEQVGPIVKFNYEKIELPSESKSVVTLDTDATQRVVRIASGLHEGGRAYLDRQYRFTNIPDSLKGAAYLMPRNEDAGSRGNELVKLTAQCLVDVYVAHDRRVAAAVKPAWLKRFEPSGLQLQTSDAQMDLFHRRFQTGDNIVLGGNTTDGTDSGKSNYIAVFSQTLLDPQPKPVTQAAVLAAMDRADAGRGRQIFFGQTGPQCATCHEVNGAGKNFGPELSGIGSRDNAATILQSILQPNARLVEGYRTHIVEMKDGKTYAGMALQESGLTFNLGLAAGQSVKLDKKQIANRTSAETSPMPPNFGVLMNEQQLADLAAFLVSCKDEARSKTTPKKTKTGVQFQTREGEVTILINGQNVGTYVHNDPVTLRPFFKNIRTLSGVQVTRNHPPVEGVDDGDHASMHPGIWMAFGDISGSDFWRNRAHVVHERFITKPSGGKYSGSFSVSNRFETNAGKLICRQTVNHTIRHAKDGWLLTYDCDFTSPTDFYFGDQEEMGLGVRLATLLIEKNGGQLRNSAGLAGAKSTWGQPAIWCDYSGNIDGKWAGITILANGKTPRVPWWHNRNYGLMVANQFGRKAMKQGEKSQYKVKGGSTLQLSFTVIIHEQENSESRINALEALTR
;
A
#
# COMPACT_ATOMS: atom_id res chain seq x y z
N MET A 1 -16.90 -32.01 -10.08
CA MET A 1 -17.53 -30.82 -9.49
C MET A 1 -16.87 -30.49 -8.17
N ALA A 2 -16.46 -29.24 -7.97
CA ALA A 2 -15.90 -28.76 -6.71
C ALA A 2 -17.02 -28.07 -5.92
N ASN A 3 -17.46 -28.71 -4.83
CA ASN A 3 -18.63 -28.32 -4.06
C ASN A 3 -18.21 -28.24 -2.59
N ALA A 4 -17.52 -27.17 -2.19
CA ALA A 4 -16.91 -27.06 -0.87
C ALA A 4 -17.86 -27.53 0.25
N PRO A 5 -17.42 -28.39 1.19
CA PRO A 5 -16.05 -28.87 1.39
C PRO A 5 -15.68 -30.12 0.55
N ASP A 6 -16.52 -30.56 -0.38
CA ASP A 6 -16.34 -31.82 -1.10
C ASP A 6 -15.84 -31.62 -2.54
N PHE A 7 -15.07 -32.59 -3.02
CA PHE A 7 -14.80 -32.77 -4.45
C PHE A 7 -15.54 -34.02 -4.93
N THR A 8 -16.49 -33.86 -5.86
CA THR A 8 -17.42 -34.91 -6.26
C THR A 8 -17.40 -35.18 -7.76
N ILE A 9 -17.66 -36.42 -8.15
CA ILE A 9 -18.08 -36.79 -9.49
C ILE A 9 -19.57 -37.01 -9.46
N VAL A 10 -20.28 -36.34 -10.35
CA VAL A 10 -21.73 -36.42 -10.46
C VAL A 10 -22.03 -37.07 -11.81
N ARG A 11 -22.89 -38.09 -11.83
CA ARG A 11 -23.25 -38.84 -13.04
C ARG A 11 -24.76 -38.92 -13.16
N ASP A 12 -25.18 -38.83 -14.41
CA ASP A 12 -26.48 -39.28 -14.91
C ASP A 12 -26.21 -40.64 -15.59
N THR A 13 -26.76 -41.72 -15.03
CA THR A 13 -26.53 -43.08 -15.54
C THR A 13 -27.64 -43.63 -16.42
N ASP A 14 -28.79 -42.95 -16.51
CA ASP A 14 -29.94 -43.39 -17.30
C ASP A 14 -30.27 -42.45 -18.49
N GLY A 15 -29.64 -41.28 -18.55
CA GLY A 15 -29.70 -40.33 -19.67
C GLY A 15 -30.87 -39.37 -19.61
N ASP A 16 -31.52 -39.19 -18.45
CA ASP A 16 -32.64 -38.25 -18.28
C ASP A 16 -32.20 -36.79 -18.06
N ASN A 17 -30.88 -36.54 -17.99
CA ASN A 17 -30.22 -35.27 -17.65
C ASN A 17 -30.37 -34.86 -16.17
N VAL A 18 -30.71 -35.78 -15.30
CA VAL A 18 -30.72 -35.64 -13.85
C VAL A 18 -29.65 -36.55 -13.28
N ALA A 19 -28.83 -36.01 -12.38
CA ALA A 19 -27.80 -36.82 -11.76
C ALA A 19 -28.39 -37.76 -10.71
N ASP A 20 -28.15 -39.06 -10.87
CA ASP A 20 -28.61 -40.15 -10.00
C ASP A 20 -27.47 -40.78 -9.18
N LYS A 21 -26.21 -40.41 -9.45
CA LYS A 21 -25.04 -40.94 -8.74
C LYS A 21 -24.00 -39.89 -8.39
N TYR A 22 -23.70 -39.78 -7.10
CA TYR A 22 -22.72 -38.85 -6.52
C TYR A 22 -21.56 -39.63 -5.93
N ILE A 23 -20.34 -39.43 -6.42
CA ILE A 23 -19.14 -40.05 -5.89
C ILE A 23 -18.27 -38.97 -5.25
N ARG A 24 -18.22 -38.93 -3.93
CA ARG A 24 -17.36 -38.02 -3.18
C ARG A 24 -15.92 -38.54 -3.20
N ILE A 25 -15.07 -37.85 -3.94
CA ILE A 25 -13.66 -38.18 -4.12
C ILE A 25 -12.85 -37.72 -2.91
N TYR A 26 -13.01 -36.45 -2.52
CA TYR A 26 -12.41 -35.87 -1.32
C TYR A 26 -13.47 -35.10 -0.52
N THR A 27 -13.21 -34.91 0.77
CA THR A 27 -14.03 -34.11 1.68
C THR A 27 -13.14 -33.25 2.57
N ASP A 28 -13.75 -32.42 3.40
CA ASP A 28 -13.08 -31.55 4.37
C ASP A 28 -12.09 -30.56 3.71
N LEU A 29 -12.45 -30.04 2.53
CA LEU A 29 -11.59 -29.17 1.73
C LEU A 29 -11.65 -27.68 2.08
N GLY A 30 -12.15 -27.29 3.26
CA GLY A 30 -12.34 -25.87 3.59
C GLY A 30 -13.78 -25.38 3.42
N ASN A 31 -14.00 -24.10 3.69
CA ASN A 31 -15.29 -23.44 3.51
C ASN A 31 -15.48 -23.02 2.02
N VAL A 32 -16.52 -22.24 1.77
CA VAL A 32 -16.85 -21.70 0.45
C VAL A 32 -15.91 -20.57 -0.02
N GLU A 33 -15.16 -19.97 0.90
CA GLU A 33 -14.12 -18.98 0.62
C GLU A 33 -12.78 -19.68 0.32
N HIS A 34 -12.01 -19.17 -0.63
CA HIS A 34 -10.70 -19.72 -0.99
C HIS A 34 -10.75 -21.23 -1.31
N SER A 35 -11.87 -21.64 -1.91
CA SER A 35 -12.25 -23.04 -2.08
C SER A 35 -11.50 -23.70 -3.24
N LEU A 36 -11.83 -24.95 -3.56
CA LEU A 36 -11.24 -25.68 -4.68
C LEU A 36 -11.86 -25.19 -6.00
N HIS A 37 -11.04 -24.83 -6.98
CA HIS A 37 -11.46 -24.32 -8.29
C HIS A 37 -10.52 -24.81 -9.41
N GLY A 38 -10.63 -24.22 -10.62
CA GLY A 38 -9.71 -24.42 -11.73
C GLY A 38 -9.49 -25.86 -12.20
N LEU A 39 -10.57 -26.65 -12.25
CA LEU A 39 -10.54 -28.05 -12.66
C LEU A 39 -10.22 -28.20 -14.15
N ASN A 40 -8.98 -28.56 -14.48
CA ASN A 40 -8.51 -28.69 -15.86
C ASN A 40 -7.94 -30.10 -16.13
N TRP A 41 -8.56 -30.85 -17.05
CA TRP A 41 -7.94 -32.06 -17.60
C TRP A 41 -6.85 -31.68 -18.59
N ALA A 42 -5.64 -32.20 -18.36
CA ALA A 42 -4.47 -31.84 -19.12
C ALA A 42 -3.97 -32.99 -20.03
N PRO A 43 -3.15 -32.70 -21.05
CA PRO A 43 -2.64 -33.70 -21.99
C PRO A 43 -1.88 -34.87 -21.35
N ASP A 44 -1.34 -34.68 -20.15
CA ASP A 44 -0.67 -35.75 -19.38
C ASP A 44 -1.62 -36.73 -18.69
N GLY A 45 -2.93 -36.62 -18.92
CA GLY A 45 -3.96 -37.50 -18.39
C GLY A 45 -4.32 -37.21 -16.92
N LYS A 46 -3.92 -36.05 -16.39
CA LYS A 46 -4.17 -35.64 -15.00
C LYS A 46 -5.18 -34.50 -14.93
N LEU A 47 -5.91 -34.46 -13.82
CA LEU A 47 -6.79 -33.36 -13.46
C LEU A 47 -6.03 -32.39 -12.56
N TYR A 48 -5.85 -31.16 -13.02
CA TYR A 48 -5.26 -30.05 -12.25
C TYR A 48 -6.36 -29.25 -11.54
N MET A 49 -6.03 -28.67 -10.39
CA MET A 49 -6.96 -27.90 -9.56
C MET A 49 -6.22 -26.81 -8.76
N SER A 50 -6.86 -25.65 -8.60
CA SER A 50 -6.42 -24.58 -7.70
C SER A 50 -7.11 -24.71 -6.35
N LYS A 51 -6.37 -24.45 -5.26
CA LYS A 51 -6.94 -24.42 -3.91
C LYS A 51 -6.34 -23.30 -3.09
N GLY A 52 -7.16 -22.46 -2.48
CA GLY A 52 -6.69 -21.43 -1.55
C GLY A 52 -6.41 -21.94 -0.14
N ASN A 53 -6.06 -21.02 0.75
CA ASN A 53 -5.59 -21.33 2.09
C ASN A 53 -6.71 -21.63 3.11
N SER A 54 -7.99 -21.69 2.71
CA SER A 54 -9.03 -22.24 3.59
C SER A 54 -8.74 -23.73 3.87
N LYS A 55 -8.76 -24.13 5.15
CA LYS A 55 -8.44 -25.48 5.64
C LYS A 55 -9.67 -26.26 6.08
N GLY A 56 -9.61 -27.58 5.97
CA GLY A 56 -10.52 -28.49 6.66
C GLY A 56 -10.33 -28.50 8.18
N LEU A 57 -11.28 -29.15 8.87
CA LEU A 57 -11.20 -29.42 10.30
C LEU A 57 -10.25 -30.59 10.61
N THR A 58 -10.13 -31.54 9.69
CA THR A 58 -9.29 -32.74 9.76
C THR A 58 -9.52 -33.54 11.05
N GLN A 59 -10.78 -33.96 11.26
CA GLN A 59 -11.22 -34.70 12.44
C GLN A 59 -11.64 -36.13 12.07
N PRO A 60 -11.70 -37.07 13.03
CA PRO A 60 -12.19 -38.43 12.75
C PRO A 60 -13.55 -38.42 12.03
N GLY A 61 -13.63 -39.11 10.89
CA GLY A 61 -14.82 -39.14 10.02
C GLY A 61 -14.92 -38.00 8.98
N ARG A 62 -14.04 -36.98 9.06
CA ARG A 62 -13.90 -35.88 8.08
C ARG A 62 -12.43 -35.52 7.92
N ILE A 63 -11.73 -36.26 7.06
CA ILE A 63 -10.28 -36.14 6.90
C ILE A 63 -10.00 -35.71 5.46
N ALA A 64 -9.36 -34.55 5.30
CA ALA A 64 -8.85 -34.14 3.99
C ALA A 64 -7.67 -35.03 3.55
N PRO A 65 -7.44 -35.21 2.24
CA PRO A 65 -6.23 -35.86 1.74
C PRO A 65 -4.95 -35.17 2.25
N LYS A 66 -3.90 -35.95 2.51
CA LYS A 66 -2.62 -35.47 3.03
C LYS A 66 -2.02 -34.28 2.26
N PRO A 67 -1.99 -34.27 0.92
CA PRO A 67 -1.49 -33.11 0.16
C PRO A 67 -2.18 -31.80 0.53
N PHE A 68 -3.49 -31.81 0.78
CA PHE A 68 -4.20 -30.60 1.21
C PHE A 68 -3.80 -30.19 2.64
N ARG A 69 -3.73 -31.16 3.57
CA ARG A 69 -3.28 -30.94 4.95
C ARG A 69 -1.86 -30.35 5.02
N GLU A 70 -0.97 -30.83 4.14
CA GLU A 70 0.41 -30.35 4.01
C GLU A 70 0.52 -28.89 3.53
N LEU A 71 -0.41 -28.44 2.67
CA LEU A 71 -0.49 -27.02 2.27
C LEU A 71 -0.94 -26.18 3.48
N TRP A 72 -2.00 -26.61 4.15
CA TRP A 72 -2.56 -25.83 5.25
C TRP A 72 -1.73 -25.85 6.53
N GLY A 73 -0.74 -26.74 6.63
CA GLY A 73 0.08 -26.92 7.84
C GLY A 73 -0.71 -27.54 9.00
N VAL A 74 -1.67 -28.41 8.68
CA VAL A 74 -2.58 -29.02 9.67
C VAL A 74 -2.03 -30.36 10.14
N GLU A 75 -1.89 -30.52 11.46
CA GLU A 75 -1.52 -31.80 12.08
C GLU A 75 -2.68 -32.80 11.98
N SER A 76 -2.34 -34.07 11.76
CA SER A 76 -3.32 -35.09 11.41
C SER A 76 -3.53 -36.07 12.55
N PRO A 77 -4.77 -36.54 12.78
CA PRO A 77 -5.01 -37.61 13.74
C PRO A 77 -4.11 -38.82 13.46
N THR A 78 -3.55 -39.41 14.50
CA THR A 78 -2.72 -40.61 14.40
C THR A 78 -3.46 -41.71 13.64
N GLY A 79 -2.83 -42.27 12.60
CA GLY A 79 -3.42 -43.31 11.76
C GLY A 79 -4.36 -42.82 10.66
N ALA A 80 -4.53 -41.50 10.48
CA ALA A 80 -5.32 -40.94 9.38
C ALA A 80 -4.76 -41.41 8.01
N PRO A 81 -5.62 -41.83 7.07
CA PRO A 81 -5.17 -42.26 5.75
C PRO A 81 -4.58 -41.08 4.97
N ASP A 82 -3.50 -41.34 4.21
CA ASP A 82 -2.91 -40.34 3.32
C ASP A 82 -3.91 -39.90 2.25
N LEU A 83 -4.71 -40.85 1.75
CA LEU A 83 -5.79 -40.62 0.79
C LEU A 83 -7.05 -41.37 1.26
N PRO A 84 -8.04 -40.67 1.82
CA PRO A 84 -9.33 -41.28 2.15
C PRO A 84 -9.98 -41.93 0.92
N PRO A 85 -10.67 -43.08 1.08
CA PRO A 85 -11.35 -43.72 -0.04
C PRO A 85 -12.55 -42.89 -0.52
N ALA A 86 -12.83 -42.96 -1.81
CA ALA A 86 -14.01 -42.34 -2.38
C ALA A 86 -15.30 -43.07 -1.94
N GLU A 87 -16.36 -42.32 -1.71
CA GLU A 87 -17.66 -42.82 -1.26
C GLU A 87 -18.75 -42.53 -2.30
N THR A 88 -19.72 -43.43 -2.45
CA THR A 88 -20.81 -43.29 -3.42
C THR A 88 -22.13 -43.08 -2.70
N PHE A 89 -22.92 -42.12 -3.19
CA PHE A 89 -24.21 -41.71 -2.67
C PHE A 89 -25.24 -41.61 -3.82
N THR A 90 -26.51 -41.74 -3.45
CA THR A 90 -27.66 -41.32 -4.26
C THR A 90 -27.98 -39.84 -3.96
N PRO A 91 -28.80 -39.15 -4.77
CA PRO A 91 -29.25 -37.79 -4.47
C PRO A 91 -29.88 -37.67 -3.07
N GLU A 92 -30.64 -38.68 -2.64
CA GLU A 92 -31.36 -38.68 -1.36
C GLU A 92 -30.44 -38.91 -0.16
N THR A 93 -29.30 -39.56 -0.37
CA THR A 93 -28.35 -39.93 0.70
C THR A 93 -27.14 -39.01 0.77
N TYR A 94 -26.86 -38.25 -0.29
CA TYR A 94 -25.82 -37.25 -0.29
C TYR A 94 -26.20 -36.09 0.65
N ARG A 95 -25.34 -35.78 1.62
CA ARG A 95 -25.48 -34.64 2.52
C ARG A 95 -24.18 -33.85 2.51
N ASN A 96 -24.28 -32.56 2.19
CA ASN A 96 -23.14 -31.67 2.32
C ASN A 96 -22.75 -31.57 3.80
N THR A 97 -21.46 -31.33 4.03
CA THR A 97 -20.88 -31.26 5.37
C THR A 97 -20.27 -29.90 5.63
N TYR A 98 -20.95 -28.82 5.20
CA TYR A 98 -20.46 -27.46 5.39
C TYR A 98 -19.98 -27.23 6.83
N HIS A 99 -18.85 -26.56 6.97
CA HIS A 99 -18.33 -26.09 8.26
C HIS A 99 -18.44 -24.57 8.36
N ASN A 100 -18.35 -24.05 9.59
CA ASN A 100 -18.43 -22.61 9.86
C ASN A 100 -17.13 -21.89 9.45
N PRO A 101 -17.18 -20.75 8.69
CA PRO A 101 -16.01 -19.98 8.26
C PRO A 101 -15.11 -19.39 9.36
N SER A 102 -15.55 -19.33 10.61
CA SER A 102 -14.83 -18.56 11.64
C SER A 102 -13.50 -19.16 12.13
N ASP A 103 -13.13 -20.39 11.74
CA ASP A 103 -11.93 -21.10 12.25
C ASP A 103 -11.20 -21.96 11.20
N ASP A 104 -11.20 -21.54 9.95
CA ASP A 104 -10.76 -22.39 8.84
C ASP A 104 -9.68 -21.78 7.95
N TRP A 105 -8.80 -20.96 8.51
CA TRP A 105 -7.61 -20.47 7.81
C TRP A 105 -6.39 -21.38 8.04
N GLY A 106 -5.81 -21.88 6.95
CA GLY A 106 -4.55 -22.60 6.92
C GLY A 106 -3.37 -21.72 6.48
N ARG A 107 -2.17 -22.30 6.49
CA ARG A 107 -0.91 -21.62 6.15
C ARG A 107 -0.91 -21.08 4.71
N GLU A 108 -1.19 -21.94 3.74
CA GLU A 108 -1.10 -21.62 2.31
C GLU A 108 -2.03 -22.51 1.48
N GLY A 109 -2.34 -22.05 0.27
CA GLY A 109 -2.96 -22.80 -0.82
C GLY A 109 -1.93 -23.32 -1.83
N GLY A 110 -2.40 -23.95 -2.89
CA GLY A 110 -1.56 -24.63 -3.88
C GLY A 110 -2.29 -24.96 -5.19
N ILE A 111 -1.49 -25.30 -6.20
CA ILE A 111 -1.98 -26.02 -7.37
C ILE A 111 -1.69 -27.50 -7.17
N LEU A 112 -2.72 -28.33 -7.29
CA LEU A 112 -2.62 -29.78 -7.14
C LEU A 112 -3.01 -30.46 -8.45
N ARG A 113 -2.62 -31.73 -8.59
CA ARG A 113 -3.13 -32.58 -9.66
C ARG A 113 -3.32 -34.02 -9.19
N CYS A 114 -4.22 -34.76 -9.83
CA CYS A 114 -4.46 -36.17 -9.54
C CYS A 114 -4.80 -36.96 -10.81
N ASP A 115 -4.71 -38.28 -10.71
CA ASP A 115 -5.23 -39.20 -11.73
C ASP A 115 -6.75 -39.34 -11.59
N LEU A 116 -7.38 -40.02 -12.56
CA LEU A 116 -8.79 -40.37 -12.53
C LEU A 116 -9.23 -40.95 -11.18
N MET A 117 -10.41 -40.52 -10.72
CA MET A 117 -10.96 -40.83 -9.38
C MET A 117 -10.12 -40.30 -8.20
N GLY A 118 -9.29 -39.27 -8.41
CA GLY A 118 -8.54 -38.63 -7.33
C GLY A 118 -7.35 -39.43 -6.81
N LYS A 119 -6.84 -40.39 -7.58
CA LYS A 119 -5.66 -41.17 -7.17
C LYS A 119 -4.37 -40.37 -7.37
N ASN A 120 -3.31 -40.73 -6.65
CA ASN A 120 -1.97 -40.14 -6.83
C ASN A 120 -1.97 -38.59 -6.76
N LEU A 121 -2.75 -38.03 -5.82
CA LEU A 121 -2.84 -36.60 -5.60
C LEU A 121 -1.46 -36.03 -5.22
N GLU A 122 -1.02 -35.01 -5.94
CA GLU A 122 0.30 -34.38 -5.76
C GLU A 122 0.20 -32.86 -5.80
N ILE A 123 1.04 -32.20 -5.01
CA ILE A 123 1.19 -30.75 -5.01
C ILE A 123 2.15 -30.37 -6.15
N THR A 124 1.70 -29.49 -7.03
CA THR A 124 2.53 -28.92 -8.09
C THR A 124 3.21 -27.65 -7.58
N SER A 125 2.46 -26.68 -7.06
CA SER A 125 3.01 -25.43 -6.53
C SER A 125 2.32 -25.02 -5.23
N ARG A 126 2.98 -24.14 -4.49
CA ARG A 126 2.64 -23.70 -3.14
C ARG A 126 2.58 -22.16 -3.07
N GLY A 127 2.21 -21.62 -1.91
CA GLY A 127 2.34 -20.21 -1.62
C GLY A 127 1.21 -19.32 -2.13
N PHE A 128 -0.02 -19.85 -2.18
CA PHE A 128 -1.19 -19.11 -2.65
C PHE A 128 -2.12 -18.72 -1.50
N ARG A 129 -2.88 -17.63 -1.66
CA ARG A 129 -3.92 -17.22 -0.70
C ARG A 129 -5.28 -17.67 -1.16
N ASN A 130 -5.71 -17.16 -2.30
CA ASN A 130 -6.99 -17.38 -2.94
C ASN A 130 -6.82 -17.48 -4.48
N PRO A 131 -6.19 -18.55 -4.98
CA PRO A 131 -6.04 -18.78 -6.41
C PRO A 131 -7.40 -19.21 -6.97
N TRP A 132 -8.14 -18.28 -7.56
CA TRP A 132 -9.47 -18.57 -8.07
C TRP A 132 -9.43 -19.53 -9.24
N ASP A 133 -8.87 -19.13 -10.38
CA ASP A 133 -8.92 -19.97 -11.57
C ASP A 133 -7.62 -19.94 -12.36
N MET A 134 -7.45 -20.95 -13.21
CA MET A 134 -6.31 -21.10 -14.11
C MET A 134 -6.73 -21.79 -15.40
N ALA A 135 -6.05 -21.44 -16.49
CA ALA A 135 -6.21 -22.11 -17.78
C ALA A 135 -4.88 -22.51 -18.39
N MET A 136 -4.93 -23.56 -19.18
CA MET A 136 -3.81 -24.05 -19.98
C MET A 136 -3.92 -23.52 -21.42
N ASN A 137 -2.81 -23.12 -22.02
CA ASN A 137 -2.75 -22.85 -23.45
C ASN A 137 -2.49 -24.11 -24.29
N ASP A 138 -2.46 -23.96 -25.61
CA ASP A 138 -2.19 -25.05 -26.55
C ASP A 138 -0.77 -25.67 -26.44
N THR A 139 0.15 -25.04 -25.72
CA THR A 139 1.51 -25.55 -25.45
C THR A 139 1.65 -26.19 -24.07
N PHE A 140 0.54 -26.49 -23.39
CA PHE A 140 0.53 -27.07 -22.05
C PHE A 140 1.26 -26.21 -21.01
N ASP A 141 1.02 -24.90 -21.05
CA ASP A 141 1.50 -23.95 -20.04
C ASP A 141 0.30 -23.25 -19.38
N PHE A 142 0.35 -23.13 -18.06
CA PHE A 142 -0.75 -22.57 -17.26
C PHE A 142 -0.54 -21.11 -16.91
N ILE A 143 -1.64 -20.36 -16.84
CA ILE A 143 -1.74 -19.06 -16.20
C ILE A 143 -2.95 -19.07 -15.27
N GLY A 144 -2.83 -18.46 -14.08
CA GLY A 144 -3.94 -18.25 -13.17
C GLY A 144 -3.83 -16.93 -12.39
N THR A 145 -4.82 -16.67 -11.54
CA THR A 145 -4.89 -15.44 -10.71
C THR A 145 -5.06 -15.75 -9.23
N ASP A 146 -4.38 -15.00 -8.35
CA ASP A 146 -4.41 -15.17 -6.89
C ASP A 146 -4.60 -13.82 -6.17
N ASN A 147 -5.52 -13.74 -5.21
CA ASN A 147 -5.89 -12.48 -4.53
C ASN A 147 -5.37 -12.37 -3.10
N ASP A 148 -4.80 -11.19 -2.80
CA ASP A 148 -4.12 -10.83 -1.56
C ASP A 148 -4.90 -9.89 -0.61
N GLN A 149 -6.04 -9.34 -1.05
CA GLN A 149 -6.81 -8.26 -0.41
C GLN A 149 -6.06 -6.93 -0.12
N ASN A 150 -4.72 -6.90 -0.10
CA ASN A 150 -3.94 -5.72 0.29
C ASN A 150 -2.94 -5.25 -0.77
N GLU A 151 -2.06 -6.14 -1.26
CA GLU A 151 -0.99 -5.76 -2.22
C GLU A 151 -1.40 -5.93 -3.70
N GLY A 152 -2.64 -6.36 -3.96
CA GLY A 152 -3.22 -6.55 -5.29
C GLY A 152 -3.23 -8.01 -5.78
N ASP A 153 -4.14 -8.31 -6.72
CA ASP A 153 -4.28 -9.64 -7.32
C ASP A 153 -3.12 -9.91 -8.27
N LYS A 154 -2.58 -11.12 -8.21
CA LYS A 154 -1.38 -11.57 -8.91
C LYS A 154 -1.74 -12.50 -10.05
N ILE A 155 -1.13 -12.32 -11.21
CA ILE A 155 -1.11 -13.32 -12.27
C ILE A 155 0.10 -14.23 -12.05
N PHE A 156 -0.07 -15.55 -12.18
CA PHE A 156 1.02 -16.51 -11.94
C PHE A 156 1.09 -17.61 -13.02
N MET A 157 2.31 -18.10 -13.28
CA MET A 157 2.57 -19.31 -14.07
C MET A 157 3.00 -20.45 -13.14
N PRO A 158 2.12 -21.40 -12.78
CA PRO A 158 2.47 -22.45 -11.84
C PRO A 158 3.41 -23.48 -12.49
N PHE A 159 4.39 -23.96 -11.71
CA PHE A 159 5.27 -25.06 -12.11
C PHE A 159 5.69 -25.88 -10.89
N PHE A 160 6.21 -27.09 -11.13
CA PHE A 160 6.49 -28.02 -10.04
C PHE A 160 7.59 -27.51 -9.08
N GLY A 161 7.22 -27.45 -7.80
CA GLY A 161 8.05 -26.99 -6.70
C GLY A 161 8.16 -25.47 -6.56
N ALA A 162 7.35 -24.69 -7.28
CA ALA A 162 7.26 -23.23 -7.11
C ALA A 162 6.53 -22.85 -5.80
N HIS A 163 6.92 -21.72 -5.21
CA HIS A 163 6.25 -21.10 -4.06
C HIS A 163 5.97 -19.62 -4.34
N PHE A 164 4.71 -19.18 -4.33
CA PHE A 164 4.31 -17.83 -4.80
C PHE A 164 4.18 -16.76 -3.71
N GLY A 165 4.56 -17.08 -2.48
CA GLY A 165 4.84 -16.11 -1.42
C GLY A 165 3.96 -16.27 -0.20
N TRP A 166 2.65 -16.49 -0.35
CA TRP A 166 1.73 -16.58 0.79
C TRP A 166 2.12 -17.72 1.74
N GLY A 167 2.16 -17.44 3.05
CA GLY A 167 2.51 -18.48 4.03
C GLY A 167 3.94 -19.02 3.95
N HIS A 168 4.85 -18.34 3.22
CA HIS A 168 6.24 -18.78 3.09
C HIS A 168 6.92 -18.84 4.47
N SER A 169 7.57 -19.97 4.75
CA SER A 169 8.08 -20.33 6.07
C SER A 169 9.16 -19.40 6.65
N TRP A 170 9.98 -18.75 5.81
CA TRP A 170 11.09 -17.92 6.27
C TRP A 170 11.23 -16.57 5.54
N SER A 171 10.72 -16.43 4.31
CA SER A 171 10.82 -15.17 3.56
C SER A 171 9.69 -14.94 2.57
N TYR A 172 8.59 -14.39 3.08
CA TYR A 172 7.45 -13.91 2.31
C TYR A 172 7.80 -12.70 1.43
N ASN A 173 7.34 -12.73 0.18
CA ASN A 173 7.25 -11.56 -0.69
C ASN A 173 6.15 -11.79 -1.74
N TRP A 174 5.26 -10.81 -1.90
CA TRP A 174 4.13 -10.91 -2.83
C TRP A 174 4.43 -10.36 -4.23
N SER A 175 5.18 -9.25 -4.31
CA SER A 175 5.21 -8.35 -5.46
C SER A 175 6.59 -8.16 -6.12
N ASP A 176 7.68 -8.50 -5.43
CA ASP A 176 9.03 -8.34 -5.96
C ASP A 176 9.47 -9.57 -6.77
N ALA A 177 9.48 -9.42 -8.10
CA ALA A 177 9.95 -10.47 -9.02
C ALA A 177 11.43 -10.85 -8.83
N SER A 178 12.24 -10.01 -8.20
CA SER A 178 13.65 -10.28 -7.93
C SER A 178 13.87 -11.12 -6.66
N HIS A 179 12.86 -11.26 -5.80
CA HIS A 179 12.95 -11.99 -4.52
C HIS A 179 13.24 -13.47 -4.74
N LEU A 180 14.51 -13.88 -4.58
CA LEU A 180 14.98 -15.24 -4.90
C LEU A 180 14.22 -16.40 -4.21
N PRO A 181 13.75 -16.27 -2.95
CA PRO A 181 13.01 -17.34 -2.26
C PRO A 181 11.68 -17.74 -2.91
N THR A 182 10.96 -16.80 -3.56
CA THR A 182 9.65 -17.07 -4.17
C THR A 182 9.73 -17.16 -5.69
N ALA A 183 8.70 -17.67 -6.35
CA ALA A 183 8.54 -17.55 -7.80
C ALA A 183 8.00 -16.15 -8.17
N PRO A 184 8.46 -15.55 -9.28
CA PRO A 184 7.95 -14.25 -9.74
C PRO A 184 6.51 -14.34 -10.25
N HIS A 185 5.82 -13.20 -10.27
CA HIS A 185 4.52 -13.05 -10.94
C HIS A 185 4.66 -13.00 -12.47
N SER A 186 3.54 -13.18 -13.16
CA SER A 186 3.42 -13.32 -14.62
C SER A 186 2.69 -12.15 -15.29
N GLY A 187 2.39 -11.06 -14.58
CA GLY A 187 1.70 -9.91 -15.15
C GLY A 187 1.37 -8.84 -14.11
N PRO A 188 0.66 -7.76 -14.49
CA PRO A 188 0.38 -6.65 -13.60
C PRO A 188 -0.40 -7.10 -12.36
N PHE A 189 -0.19 -6.38 -11.26
CA PHE A 189 -1.06 -6.47 -10.10
C PHE A 189 -2.32 -5.63 -10.33
N PHE A 190 -3.46 -6.14 -9.88
CA PHE A 190 -4.72 -5.39 -9.97
C PHE A 190 -5.61 -5.60 -8.74
N ASN A 191 -6.16 -4.52 -8.20
CA ASN A 191 -7.18 -4.57 -7.15
C ASN A 191 -8.51 -5.04 -7.73
N GLY A 192 -8.82 -6.32 -7.62
CA GLY A 192 -9.99 -6.92 -8.25
C GLY A 192 -10.48 -8.16 -7.51
N SER A 193 -11.26 -8.96 -8.23
CA SER A 193 -11.63 -10.31 -7.82
C SER A 193 -11.64 -11.20 -9.06
N GLY A 194 -10.49 -11.71 -9.45
CA GLY A 194 -10.36 -12.56 -10.64
C GLY A 194 -11.11 -13.88 -10.49
N THR A 195 -12.11 -14.22 -11.30
CA THR A 195 -12.96 -15.40 -11.02
C THR A 195 -12.93 -16.52 -12.05
N GLY A 196 -12.53 -16.24 -13.30
CA GLY A 196 -12.52 -17.22 -14.38
C GLY A 196 -11.42 -16.92 -15.39
N VAL A 197 -10.70 -17.95 -15.86
CA VAL A 197 -9.60 -17.82 -16.82
C VAL A 197 -9.80 -18.81 -17.96
N ILE A 198 -9.66 -18.38 -19.21
CA ILE A 198 -9.69 -19.28 -20.37
C ILE A 198 -8.67 -18.87 -21.42
N PHE A 199 -8.06 -19.84 -22.11
CA PHE A 199 -7.21 -19.59 -23.27
C PHE A 199 -8.01 -19.71 -24.57
N TYR A 200 -7.80 -18.77 -25.50
CA TYR A 200 -8.53 -18.69 -26.76
C TYR A 200 -7.58 -18.68 -27.96
N SER A 201 -7.59 -19.72 -28.79
CA SER A 201 -6.74 -19.83 -30.00
C SER A 201 -7.48 -19.89 -31.33
N LEU A 202 -8.82 -19.88 -31.30
CA LEU A 202 -9.63 -20.01 -32.52
C LEU A 202 -9.52 -18.78 -33.43
N ASP A 203 -9.73 -18.99 -34.72
CA ASP A 203 -9.75 -17.92 -35.73
C ASP A 203 -11.08 -17.14 -35.78
N LYS A 204 -11.98 -17.34 -34.81
CA LYS A 204 -13.29 -16.67 -34.76
C LYS A 204 -13.23 -15.23 -34.26
N PHE A 205 -12.26 -14.88 -33.43
CA PHE A 205 -11.97 -13.48 -33.13
C PHE A 205 -10.86 -12.92 -34.06
N PRO A 206 -10.73 -11.59 -34.19
CA PRO A 206 -9.61 -10.97 -34.87
C PRO A 206 -8.25 -11.36 -34.27
N GLU A 207 -7.20 -11.27 -35.08
CA GLU A 207 -5.84 -11.72 -34.73
C GLU A 207 -5.33 -11.25 -33.36
N PRO A 208 -5.57 -9.98 -32.91
CA PRO A 208 -5.14 -9.52 -31.58
C PRO A 208 -5.76 -10.24 -30.38
N TYR A 209 -6.82 -11.03 -30.59
CA TYR A 209 -7.56 -11.79 -29.57
C TYR A 209 -7.43 -13.31 -29.81
N ARG A 210 -6.47 -13.73 -30.63
CA ARG A 210 -6.10 -15.14 -30.82
C ARG A 210 -4.84 -15.44 -30.03
N ASN A 211 -4.78 -16.65 -29.50
CA ASN A 211 -3.70 -17.14 -28.65
C ASN A 211 -3.50 -16.28 -27.39
N VAL A 212 -4.61 -15.85 -26.77
CA VAL A 212 -4.62 -15.01 -25.57
C VAL A 212 -5.37 -15.69 -24.42
N TYR A 213 -5.12 -15.23 -23.20
CA TYR A 213 -5.95 -15.57 -22.04
C TYR A 213 -6.98 -14.48 -21.82
N PHE A 214 -8.23 -14.87 -21.61
CA PHE A 214 -9.27 -14.00 -21.07
C PHE A 214 -9.39 -14.25 -19.56
N ILE A 215 -9.42 -13.17 -18.78
CA ILE A 215 -9.44 -13.21 -17.31
C ILE A 215 -10.64 -12.39 -16.83
N ASN A 216 -11.65 -13.05 -16.29
CA ASN A 216 -12.79 -12.39 -15.66
C ASN A 216 -12.39 -11.77 -14.32
N ASP A 217 -12.95 -10.61 -14.02
CA ASP A 217 -12.84 -9.91 -12.75
C ASP A 217 -14.23 -9.47 -12.30
N TRP A 218 -14.73 -10.14 -11.26
CA TRP A 218 -16.06 -9.89 -10.72
C TRP A 218 -16.12 -8.52 -10.01
N GLY A 219 -15.07 -8.16 -9.27
CA GLY A 219 -15.01 -6.92 -8.49
C GLY A 219 -15.01 -5.68 -9.39
N ARG A 220 -14.26 -5.76 -10.48
CA ARG A 220 -14.17 -4.71 -11.51
C ARG A 220 -15.25 -4.82 -12.59
N LYS A 221 -16.02 -5.90 -12.60
CA LYS A 221 -17.13 -6.14 -13.53
C LYS A 221 -16.66 -6.13 -15.00
N CYS A 222 -15.54 -6.79 -15.26
CA CYS A 222 -14.92 -6.81 -16.58
C CYS A 222 -14.21 -8.14 -16.88
N THR A 223 -13.87 -8.35 -18.14
CA THR A 223 -12.98 -9.42 -18.62
C THR A 223 -11.75 -8.76 -19.24
N TYR A 224 -10.56 -9.09 -18.77
CA TYR A 224 -9.29 -8.65 -19.32
C TYR A 224 -8.80 -9.57 -20.43
N VAL A 225 -7.89 -9.05 -21.27
CA VAL A 225 -7.07 -9.83 -22.19
C VAL A 225 -5.61 -9.81 -21.72
N MET A 226 -5.06 -10.99 -21.46
CA MET A 226 -3.62 -11.18 -21.28
C MET A 226 -3.04 -11.88 -22.51
N ARG A 227 -2.09 -11.22 -23.17
CA ARG A 227 -1.36 -11.82 -24.30
C ARG A 227 -0.07 -12.46 -23.77
N PRO A 228 0.14 -13.76 -23.97
CA PRO A 228 1.31 -14.44 -23.43
C PRO A 228 2.60 -14.10 -24.18
N ARG A 229 3.67 -13.83 -23.44
CA ARG A 229 5.03 -13.63 -23.93
C ARG A 229 6.02 -14.39 -23.06
N TRP A 230 6.95 -15.11 -23.69
CA TRP A 230 8.06 -15.74 -22.99
C TRP A 230 9.16 -14.73 -22.68
N ASN A 231 9.50 -14.57 -21.40
CA ASN A 231 10.71 -13.91 -20.93
C ASN A 231 11.62 -14.97 -20.31
N GLY A 232 12.54 -15.49 -21.11
CA GLY A 232 13.30 -16.68 -20.74
C GLY A 232 12.37 -17.88 -20.52
N ALA A 233 12.42 -18.50 -19.34
CA ALA A 233 11.52 -19.60 -18.96
C ALA A 233 10.25 -19.15 -18.21
N LEU A 234 10.04 -17.84 -18.02
CA LEU A 234 8.80 -17.28 -17.46
C LEU A 234 7.81 -16.97 -18.59
N LEU A 235 6.60 -17.52 -18.51
CA LEU A 235 5.45 -17.07 -19.29
C LEU A 235 4.81 -15.90 -18.55
N GLN A 236 4.78 -14.73 -19.19
CA GLN A 236 4.24 -13.52 -18.60
C GLN A 236 3.40 -12.74 -19.62
N SER A 237 2.74 -11.68 -19.16
CA SER A 237 2.04 -10.74 -20.01
C SER A 237 3.01 -10.02 -20.96
N ASP A 238 2.58 -9.75 -22.19
CA ASP A 238 3.33 -8.94 -23.15
C ASP A 238 3.59 -7.52 -22.64
N THR A 239 2.62 -6.98 -21.89
CA THR A 239 2.64 -5.71 -21.16
C THR A 239 3.55 -5.71 -19.92
N GLY A 240 4.08 -6.85 -19.49
CA GLY A 240 4.87 -6.93 -18.26
C GLY A 240 4.01 -6.60 -17.04
N ASP A 241 4.37 -5.54 -16.31
CA ASP A 241 3.65 -5.04 -15.13
C ASP A 241 2.65 -3.91 -15.46
N GLU A 242 2.51 -3.54 -16.75
CA GLU A 242 1.53 -2.55 -17.18
C GLU A 242 0.10 -3.14 -17.21
N PRO A 243 -0.96 -2.33 -16.99
CA PRO A 243 -2.34 -2.81 -16.93
C PRO A 243 -2.80 -3.57 -18.19
N LEU A 244 -3.60 -4.62 -17.99
CA LEU A 244 -4.20 -5.39 -19.08
C LEU A 244 -5.30 -4.61 -19.81
N GLU A 245 -5.50 -4.95 -21.09
CA GLU A 245 -6.64 -4.49 -21.87
C GLU A 245 -7.95 -5.04 -21.32
N ILE A 246 -9.00 -4.21 -21.26
CA ILE A 246 -10.37 -4.64 -20.95
C ILE A 246 -11.05 -5.06 -22.25
N PHE A 247 -11.37 -6.35 -22.38
CA PHE A 247 -12.09 -6.93 -23.52
C PHE A 247 -13.59 -6.59 -23.51
N ALA A 248 -14.20 -6.75 -22.34
CA ALA A 248 -15.62 -6.56 -22.09
C ALA A 248 -15.80 -6.03 -20.68
N ASP A 249 -16.76 -5.12 -20.48
CA ASP A 249 -17.06 -4.54 -19.18
C ASP A 249 -18.56 -4.29 -19.01
N ALA A 250 -18.94 -3.90 -17.80
CA ALA A 250 -20.32 -3.64 -17.49
C ALA A 250 -20.91 -2.50 -18.32
N ASN A 251 -20.21 -1.39 -18.56
CA ASN A 251 -20.75 -0.22 -19.26
C ASN A 251 -22.18 0.19 -18.77
N GLY A 252 -22.47 -0.02 -17.47
CA GLY A 252 -23.79 0.22 -16.85
C GLY A 252 -24.79 -0.94 -16.90
N SER A 253 -24.42 -2.10 -17.48
CA SER A 253 -25.16 -3.36 -17.43
C SER A 253 -24.87 -4.17 -16.16
N LEU A 254 -25.61 -5.26 -15.97
CA LEU A 254 -25.43 -6.23 -14.88
C LEU A 254 -24.29 -7.25 -15.15
N PHE A 255 -23.33 -6.94 -16.03
CA PHE A 255 -22.22 -7.84 -16.35
C PHE A 255 -21.23 -7.92 -15.18
N LYS A 256 -21.40 -8.91 -14.29
CA LYS A 256 -20.39 -9.28 -13.29
C LYS A 256 -19.91 -10.70 -13.58
N PRO A 257 -18.85 -10.85 -14.39
CA PRO A 257 -18.46 -12.16 -14.88
C PRO A 257 -17.94 -13.01 -13.72
N SER A 258 -18.46 -14.22 -13.58
CA SER A 258 -18.09 -15.19 -12.56
C SER A 258 -17.28 -16.35 -13.13
N ASP A 259 -17.51 -16.73 -14.39
CA ASP A 259 -16.80 -17.83 -15.06
C ASP A 259 -16.83 -17.64 -16.59
N ILE A 260 -15.93 -18.29 -17.34
CA ILE A 260 -15.79 -18.14 -18.80
C ILE A 260 -15.33 -19.42 -19.49
N GLU A 261 -15.96 -19.75 -20.62
CA GLU A 261 -15.65 -20.95 -21.42
C GLU A 261 -15.72 -20.72 -22.94
N VAL A 262 -15.05 -21.59 -23.71
CA VAL A 262 -15.16 -21.60 -25.18
C VAL A 262 -16.19 -22.62 -25.64
N GLY A 263 -17.22 -22.17 -26.35
CA GLY A 263 -18.25 -23.04 -26.89
C GLY A 263 -17.80 -23.81 -28.15
N PRO A 264 -18.45 -24.95 -28.48
CA PRO A 264 -18.17 -25.71 -29.71
C PRO A 264 -18.52 -24.96 -31.00
N ASP A 265 -19.24 -23.86 -30.87
CA ASP A 265 -19.56 -22.89 -31.92
C ASP A 265 -18.46 -21.82 -32.12
N GLY A 266 -17.45 -21.82 -31.25
CA GLY A 266 -16.31 -20.90 -31.24
C GLY A 266 -16.58 -19.56 -30.53
N ALA A 267 -17.75 -19.38 -29.91
CA ALA A 267 -18.06 -18.21 -29.10
C ALA A 267 -17.46 -18.32 -27.69
N LEU A 268 -17.25 -17.18 -27.02
CA LEU A 268 -17.01 -17.15 -25.58
C LEU A 268 -18.35 -17.16 -24.84
N TRP A 269 -18.46 -17.98 -23.81
CA TRP A 269 -19.62 -18.08 -22.95
C TRP A 269 -19.22 -17.66 -21.55
N ILE A 270 -19.80 -16.58 -21.04
CA ILE A 270 -19.47 -15.98 -19.76
C ILE A 270 -20.68 -16.11 -18.84
N LEU A 271 -20.50 -16.72 -17.68
CA LEU A 271 -21.47 -16.69 -16.61
C LEU A 271 -21.33 -15.37 -15.85
N GLY A 272 -22.43 -14.77 -15.43
CA GLY A 272 -22.37 -13.61 -14.55
C GLY A 272 -23.56 -13.51 -13.61
N TRP A 273 -23.33 -12.86 -12.48
CA TRP A 273 -24.40 -12.53 -11.53
C TRP A 273 -24.92 -11.12 -11.73
N SER A 274 -26.13 -10.86 -11.25
CA SER A 274 -26.73 -9.52 -11.23
C SER A 274 -26.20 -8.69 -10.04
N ASN A 275 -27.08 -8.17 -9.19
CA ASN A 275 -26.70 -7.20 -8.16
C ASN A 275 -25.98 -7.85 -6.96
N GLY A 276 -26.24 -9.13 -6.66
CA GLY A 276 -25.67 -9.86 -5.52
C GLY A 276 -25.02 -11.20 -5.87
N TYR A 277 -24.53 -11.93 -4.86
CA TYR A 277 -24.03 -13.30 -5.00
C TYR A 277 -25.19 -14.27 -5.25
N GLY A 278 -25.06 -15.14 -6.26
CA GLY A 278 -26.03 -16.22 -6.51
C GLY A 278 -27.35 -15.77 -7.15
N VAL A 279 -28.30 -16.70 -7.19
CA VAL A 279 -29.67 -16.45 -7.66
C VAL A 279 -30.61 -16.41 -6.47
N GLU A 280 -31.49 -15.41 -6.42
CA GLU A 280 -32.54 -15.30 -5.41
C GLU A 280 -33.92 -15.38 -6.05
N TRP A 281 -34.85 -16.07 -5.36
CA TRP A 281 -36.21 -16.28 -5.81
C TRP A 281 -37.18 -15.75 -4.76
N ASN A 282 -38.25 -15.11 -5.22
CA ASN A 282 -39.41 -14.75 -4.42
C ASN A 282 -40.53 -15.77 -4.65
N GLY A 283 -40.46 -16.90 -3.94
CA GLY A 283 -41.37 -18.04 -4.12
C GLY A 283 -40.69 -19.24 -4.78
N ASP A 284 -41.46 -20.03 -5.53
CA ASP A 284 -40.92 -21.22 -6.23
C ASP A 284 -39.76 -20.86 -7.17
N PRO A 285 -38.76 -21.73 -7.36
CA PRO A 285 -37.59 -21.49 -8.22
C PRO A 285 -37.94 -21.57 -9.71
N LYS A 286 -38.79 -20.66 -10.16
CA LYS A 286 -39.25 -20.46 -11.54
C LYS A 286 -38.80 -19.09 -12.03
N LEU A 287 -38.50 -18.97 -13.32
CA LEU A 287 -37.92 -17.76 -13.93
C LEU A 287 -38.69 -16.48 -13.57
N GLU A 288 -40.02 -16.54 -13.54
CA GLU A 288 -40.91 -15.44 -13.18
C GLU A 288 -40.78 -14.94 -11.74
N ASN A 289 -40.25 -15.77 -10.83
CA ASN A 289 -40.06 -15.46 -9.42
C ASN A 289 -38.62 -15.03 -9.10
N GLN A 290 -37.73 -14.96 -10.09
CA GLN A 290 -36.33 -14.62 -9.86
C GLN A 290 -36.17 -13.12 -9.55
N ILE A 291 -35.63 -12.78 -8.37
CA ILE A 291 -35.41 -11.40 -7.91
C ILE A 291 -33.94 -10.97 -7.98
N ASN A 292 -33.01 -11.94 -7.98
CA ASN A 292 -31.60 -11.72 -8.33
C ASN A 292 -31.24 -12.71 -9.45
N GLU A 293 -31.16 -12.21 -10.68
CA GLU A 293 -30.98 -13.07 -11.86
C GLU A 293 -29.50 -13.39 -12.14
N GLY A 294 -29.22 -14.67 -12.44
CA GLY A 294 -27.97 -15.07 -13.08
C GLY A 294 -28.11 -14.93 -14.60
N ARG A 295 -27.02 -14.57 -15.30
CA ARG A 295 -27.02 -14.37 -16.76
C ARG A 295 -25.91 -15.19 -17.41
N ILE A 296 -26.20 -15.64 -18.63
CA ILE A 296 -25.21 -16.25 -19.52
C ILE A 296 -25.03 -15.32 -20.71
N PHE A 297 -23.81 -14.81 -20.88
CA PHE A 297 -23.43 -13.97 -22.00
C PHE A 297 -22.73 -14.84 -23.03
N ARG A 298 -23.19 -14.79 -24.28
CA ARG A 298 -22.52 -15.42 -25.43
C ARG A 298 -21.90 -14.31 -26.26
N VAL A 299 -20.58 -14.33 -26.44
CA VAL A 299 -19.79 -13.28 -27.09
C VAL A 299 -19.13 -13.84 -28.34
N TRP A 300 -19.31 -13.14 -29.47
CA TRP A 300 -18.70 -13.49 -30.75
C TRP A 300 -18.39 -12.24 -31.56
N HIS A 301 -17.47 -12.35 -32.52
CA HIS A 301 -17.17 -11.26 -33.44
C HIS A 301 -18.28 -11.13 -34.48
N ARG A 302 -18.82 -9.92 -34.68
CA ARG A 302 -19.97 -9.68 -35.59
C ARG A 302 -19.74 -10.17 -37.02
N ASP A 303 -18.50 -10.09 -37.50
CA ASP A 303 -18.12 -10.47 -38.87
C ASP A 303 -17.74 -11.96 -39.00
N ASN A 304 -17.70 -12.70 -37.89
CA ASN A 304 -17.43 -14.13 -37.87
C ASN A 304 -18.39 -14.84 -36.90
N GLN A 305 -19.59 -15.12 -37.40
CA GLN A 305 -20.67 -15.68 -36.60
C GLN A 305 -20.34 -17.07 -36.04
N PRO A 306 -20.91 -17.46 -34.89
CA PRO A 306 -20.72 -18.78 -34.30
C PRO A 306 -21.17 -19.89 -35.26
N ASP A 307 -20.47 -21.02 -35.23
CA ASP A 307 -20.83 -22.15 -36.09
C ASP A 307 -22.21 -22.71 -35.73
N LYS A 308 -23.00 -23.00 -36.77
CA LYS A 308 -24.30 -23.65 -36.63
C LYS A 308 -24.13 -25.00 -35.94
N ARG A 309 -25.11 -25.38 -35.12
CA ARG A 309 -25.13 -26.66 -34.37
C ARG A 309 -24.84 -27.88 -35.25
N THR A 310 -25.28 -27.89 -36.50
CA THR A 310 -25.06 -28.99 -37.45
C THR A 310 -23.58 -29.18 -37.84
N LYS A 311 -22.73 -28.16 -37.69
CA LYS A 311 -21.29 -28.26 -37.98
C LYS A 311 -20.51 -28.98 -36.89
N TRP A 312 -20.91 -28.82 -35.63
CA TRP A 312 -20.19 -29.41 -34.49
C TRP A 312 -20.92 -30.61 -33.86
N LEU A 313 -22.25 -30.65 -33.88
CA LEU A 313 -23.06 -31.81 -33.48
C LEU A 313 -23.27 -32.77 -34.66
N THR A 314 -22.17 -33.33 -35.15
CA THR A 314 -22.14 -34.27 -36.27
C THR A 314 -22.72 -35.64 -35.88
N ALA A 315 -22.94 -36.52 -36.85
CA ALA A 315 -23.50 -37.85 -36.62
C ALA A 315 -22.66 -38.71 -35.65
N LYS A 316 -21.32 -38.53 -35.61
CA LYS A 316 -20.45 -39.25 -34.68
C LYS A 316 -20.78 -38.91 -33.22
N ARG A 317 -21.05 -37.63 -32.92
CA ARG A 317 -21.37 -37.14 -31.57
C ARG A 317 -22.74 -37.60 -31.04
N ARG A 318 -23.57 -38.23 -31.87
CA ARG A 318 -24.84 -38.87 -31.46
C ARG A 318 -24.67 -40.33 -31.05
N LYS A 319 -23.48 -40.91 -31.27
CA LYS A 319 -23.14 -42.29 -30.92
C LYS A 319 -22.25 -42.28 -29.68
N ALA A 320 -22.37 -43.30 -28.83
CA ALA A 320 -21.45 -43.51 -27.71
C ALA A 320 -19.99 -43.57 -28.21
N ILE A 321 -19.07 -42.89 -27.50
CA ILE A 321 -17.67 -42.73 -27.93
C ILE A 321 -16.94 -44.07 -28.13
N LYS A 322 -17.31 -45.10 -27.36
CA LYS A 322 -16.80 -46.48 -27.52
C LYS A 322 -17.01 -47.08 -28.92
N ASN A 323 -17.99 -46.56 -29.67
CA ASN A 323 -18.33 -47.01 -31.02
C ASN A 323 -17.70 -46.16 -32.13
N TRP A 324 -16.93 -45.12 -31.80
CA TRP A 324 -16.26 -44.30 -32.80
C TRP A 324 -15.09 -45.08 -33.43
N THR A 325 -14.75 -44.79 -34.67
CA THR A 325 -13.57 -45.32 -35.34
C THR A 325 -12.29 -44.73 -34.74
N GLN A 326 -11.14 -45.38 -34.96
CA GLN A 326 -9.85 -44.84 -34.54
C GLN A 326 -9.56 -43.48 -35.18
N GLN A 327 -9.93 -43.28 -36.45
CA GLN A 327 -9.74 -42.00 -37.13
C GLN A 327 -10.61 -40.91 -36.50
N GLU A 328 -11.87 -41.18 -36.20
CA GLU A 328 -12.78 -40.20 -35.58
C GLU A 328 -12.30 -39.70 -34.21
N LEU A 329 -11.60 -40.55 -33.45
CA LEU A 329 -10.97 -40.19 -32.17
C LEU A 329 -9.71 -39.35 -32.39
N ILE A 330 -8.85 -39.75 -33.34
CA ILE A 330 -7.65 -38.99 -33.71
C ILE A 330 -8.03 -37.58 -34.19
N ASP A 331 -9.08 -37.46 -35.00
CA ASP A 331 -9.60 -36.18 -35.47
C ASP A 331 -9.99 -35.27 -34.30
N ASP A 332 -10.52 -35.84 -33.21
CA ASP A 332 -10.92 -35.10 -32.00
C ASP A 332 -9.77 -34.66 -31.11
N LEU A 333 -8.59 -35.31 -31.15
CA LEU A 333 -7.38 -34.85 -30.45
C LEU A 333 -6.90 -33.47 -30.91
N THR A 334 -7.32 -33.06 -32.11
CA THR A 334 -6.90 -31.81 -32.76
C THR A 334 -7.99 -30.73 -32.72
N GLN A 335 -9.15 -31.04 -32.14
CA GLN A 335 -10.27 -30.10 -32.04
C GLN A 335 -10.07 -29.10 -30.91
N PRO A 336 -10.66 -27.90 -30.99
CA PRO A 336 -10.40 -26.81 -30.05
C PRO A 336 -11.00 -27.03 -28.65
N ILE A 337 -11.99 -27.91 -28.52
CA ILE A 337 -12.68 -28.17 -27.26
C ILE A 337 -11.90 -29.16 -26.41
N ALA A 338 -11.43 -28.70 -25.24
CA ALA A 338 -10.60 -29.50 -24.34
C ALA A 338 -11.27 -30.81 -23.93
N GLY A 339 -12.56 -30.79 -23.58
CA GLY A 339 -13.31 -32.00 -23.24
C GLY A 339 -13.32 -33.05 -24.36
N TRP A 340 -13.43 -32.64 -25.62
CA TRP A 340 -13.38 -33.58 -26.76
C TRP A 340 -12.01 -34.22 -26.91
N ARG A 341 -10.94 -33.46 -26.71
CA ARG A 341 -9.57 -33.99 -26.75
C ARG A 341 -9.33 -34.99 -25.64
N THR A 342 -9.74 -34.68 -24.41
CA THR A 342 -9.63 -35.57 -23.26
C THR A 342 -10.41 -36.86 -23.47
N ASP A 343 -11.69 -36.77 -23.85
CA ASP A 343 -12.53 -37.96 -24.07
C ASP A 343 -11.97 -38.85 -25.19
N ALA A 344 -11.49 -38.24 -26.28
CA ALA A 344 -10.87 -38.96 -27.38
C ALA A 344 -9.55 -39.62 -26.99
N GLN A 345 -8.70 -38.91 -26.23
CA GLN A 345 -7.44 -39.46 -25.70
C GLN A 345 -7.71 -40.65 -24.79
N ASP A 346 -8.62 -40.50 -23.83
CA ASP A 346 -8.97 -41.56 -22.88
C ASP A 346 -9.51 -42.81 -23.60
N GLU A 347 -10.40 -42.65 -24.56
CA GLU A 347 -10.94 -43.77 -25.33
C GLU A 347 -9.86 -44.44 -26.21
N LEU A 348 -8.94 -43.66 -26.80
CA LEU A 348 -7.79 -44.20 -27.54
C LEU A 348 -6.87 -45.02 -26.63
N LEU A 349 -6.54 -44.48 -25.46
CA LEU A 349 -5.69 -45.14 -24.47
C LEU A 349 -6.36 -46.35 -23.85
N ARG A 350 -7.69 -46.38 -23.73
CA ARG A 350 -8.47 -47.54 -23.27
C ARG A 350 -8.41 -48.70 -24.28
N ARG A 351 -8.47 -48.40 -25.58
CA ARG A 351 -8.36 -49.43 -26.64
C ARG A 351 -6.95 -50.01 -26.76
N ASN A 352 -5.95 -49.15 -26.62
CA ASN A 352 -4.54 -49.52 -26.46
C ASN A 352 -3.99 -50.55 -27.47
N THR A 353 -4.21 -50.34 -28.77
CA THR A 353 -3.79 -51.32 -29.79
C THR A 353 -2.33 -51.15 -30.23
N PRO A 354 -1.62 -52.24 -30.59
CA PRO A 354 -0.28 -52.19 -31.15
C PRO A 354 -0.09 -51.23 -32.34
N GLN A 355 -1.03 -51.22 -33.28
CA GLN A 355 -0.97 -50.43 -34.51
C GLN A 355 -1.09 -48.92 -34.23
N MET A 356 -1.55 -48.54 -33.04
CA MET A 356 -1.72 -47.14 -32.63
C MET A 356 -0.38 -46.42 -32.47
N SER A 357 0.66 -47.09 -31.94
CA SER A 357 1.99 -46.50 -31.76
C SER A 357 2.56 -45.96 -33.08
N ASP A 358 2.55 -46.78 -34.15
CA ASP A 358 3.07 -46.36 -35.47
C ASP A 358 2.22 -45.24 -36.08
N ALA A 359 0.90 -45.24 -35.85
CA ALA A 359 0.01 -44.18 -36.31
C ALA A 359 0.30 -42.86 -35.58
N LEU A 360 0.39 -42.87 -34.25
CA LEU A 360 0.71 -41.70 -33.44
C LEU A 360 2.10 -41.15 -33.77
N ILE A 361 3.11 -41.98 -33.96
CA ILE A 361 4.45 -41.52 -34.37
C ILE A 361 4.39 -40.76 -35.71
N ARG A 362 3.63 -41.25 -36.69
CA ARG A 362 3.44 -40.54 -37.98
C ARG A 362 2.71 -39.22 -37.80
N LEU A 363 1.66 -39.20 -36.98
CA LEU A 363 0.85 -38.01 -36.72
C LEU A 363 1.64 -36.94 -35.97
N VAL A 364 2.37 -37.32 -34.92
CA VAL A 364 3.27 -36.42 -34.18
C VAL A 364 4.27 -35.78 -35.12
N LYS A 365 4.90 -36.54 -36.03
CA LYS A 365 5.83 -35.98 -37.03
C LYS A 365 5.15 -35.01 -38.00
N GLY A 366 3.87 -35.21 -38.29
CA GLY A 366 3.08 -34.40 -39.22
C GLY A 366 2.26 -33.28 -38.57
N ALA A 367 2.35 -33.10 -37.26
CA ALA A 367 1.61 -32.08 -36.52
C ALA A 367 1.97 -30.67 -37.01
N LYS A 368 0.96 -29.81 -37.14
CA LYS A 368 1.08 -28.47 -37.75
C LYS A 368 0.77 -27.33 -36.79
N THR A 369 0.00 -27.59 -35.74
CA THR A 369 -0.38 -26.58 -34.75
C THR A 369 0.21 -26.90 -33.37
N PRO A 370 0.43 -25.90 -32.50
CA PRO A 370 0.89 -26.15 -31.14
C PRO A 370 0.00 -27.13 -30.36
N SER A 371 -1.32 -27.07 -30.55
CA SER A 371 -2.27 -27.98 -29.90
C SER A 371 -2.07 -29.43 -30.39
N GLU A 372 -1.96 -29.64 -31.71
CA GLU A 372 -1.68 -30.95 -32.29
C GLU A 372 -0.34 -31.51 -31.79
N GLU A 373 0.71 -30.69 -31.83
CA GLU A 373 2.04 -31.05 -31.34
C GLU A 373 1.99 -31.51 -29.89
N THR A 374 1.25 -30.80 -29.03
CA THR A 374 1.09 -31.12 -27.62
C THR A 374 0.30 -32.41 -27.42
N TRP A 375 -0.95 -32.45 -27.87
CA TRP A 375 -1.87 -33.56 -27.58
C TRP A 375 -1.41 -34.88 -28.21
N LEU A 376 -0.87 -34.86 -29.44
CA LEU A 376 -0.35 -36.07 -30.07
C LEU A 376 0.92 -36.58 -29.36
N THR A 377 1.83 -35.68 -28.94
CA THR A 377 3.06 -36.07 -28.22
C THR A 377 2.73 -36.72 -26.89
N TRP A 378 1.80 -36.13 -26.12
CA TRP A 378 1.40 -36.71 -24.84
C TRP A 378 0.57 -37.98 -24.99
N THR A 379 -0.29 -38.08 -25.99
CA THR A 379 -1.03 -39.32 -26.29
C THR A 379 -0.05 -40.44 -26.66
N LEU A 380 0.98 -40.16 -27.45
CA LEU A 380 2.06 -41.12 -27.73
C LEU A 380 2.79 -41.55 -26.46
N ALA A 381 3.06 -40.61 -25.54
CA ALA A 381 3.76 -40.92 -24.30
C ALA A 381 2.94 -41.78 -23.34
N LEU A 382 1.63 -41.49 -23.22
CA LEU A 382 0.70 -42.25 -22.39
C LEU A 382 0.39 -43.63 -22.97
N HIS A 383 0.39 -43.75 -24.30
CA HIS A 383 0.13 -45.01 -24.98
C HIS A 383 1.23 -46.05 -24.69
N GLN A 384 0.83 -47.17 -24.10
CA GLN A 384 1.74 -48.22 -23.72
C GLN A 384 1.08 -49.58 -23.90
N THR A 385 1.66 -50.42 -24.75
CA THR A 385 1.11 -51.74 -25.04
C THR A 385 1.86 -52.83 -24.25
N LYS A 386 1.35 -54.06 -24.30
CA LYS A 386 2.08 -55.25 -23.80
C LYS A 386 3.24 -55.67 -24.72
N THR A 387 3.53 -54.91 -25.78
CA THR A 387 4.52 -55.25 -26.82
C THR A 387 5.77 -54.39 -26.66
N PRO A 388 6.87 -54.91 -26.07
CA PRO A 388 8.03 -54.09 -25.69
C PRO A 388 8.66 -53.32 -26.84
N TRP A 389 8.80 -53.92 -28.03
CA TRP A 389 9.42 -53.25 -29.18
C TRP A 389 8.63 -52.03 -29.67
N GLN A 390 7.31 -52.00 -29.48
CA GLN A 390 6.49 -50.85 -29.85
C GLN A 390 6.62 -49.72 -28.86
N ASN A 391 6.70 -50.06 -27.57
CA ASN A 391 7.02 -49.10 -26.53
C ASN A 391 8.40 -48.47 -26.77
N ALA A 392 9.40 -49.29 -27.13
CA ALA A 392 10.74 -48.81 -27.50
C ALA A 392 10.73 -47.88 -28.72
N LYS A 393 9.90 -48.17 -29.75
CA LYS A 393 9.72 -47.25 -30.88
C LYS A 393 9.14 -45.90 -30.46
N ALA A 394 8.12 -45.90 -29.59
CA ALA A 394 7.54 -44.67 -29.05
C ALA A 394 8.58 -43.88 -28.24
N ASP A 395 9.37 -44.57 -27.41
CA ASP A 395 10.46 -43.97 -26.62
C ASP A 395 11.49 -43.31 -27.54
N GLN A 396 11.93 -44.00 -28.59
CA GLN A 396 12.88 -43.46 -29.56
C GLN A 396 12.33 -42.26 -30.35
N ALA A 397 11.03 -42.25 -30.65
CA ALA A 397 10.38 -41.09 -31.25
C ALA A 397 10.40 -39.88 -30.31
N LEU A 398 10.08 -40.07 -29.03
CA LEU A 398 10.14 -39.02 -28.01
C LEU A 398 11.57 -38.53 -27.76
N ILE A 399 12.56 -39.43 -27.70
CA ILE A 399 13.98 -39.08 -27.58
C ILE A 399 14.42 -38.21 -28.75
N ARG A 400 14.03 -38.56 -29.98
CA ARG A 400 14.36 -37.79 -31.18
C ARG A 400 13.79 -36.37 -31.09
N LEU A 401 12.53 -36.22 -30.66
CA LEU A 401 11.92 -34.91 -30.45
C LEU A 401 12.61 -34.12 -29.35
N ALA A 402 12.90 -34.75 -28.20
CA ALA A 402 13.59 -34.12 -27.08
C ALA A 402 14.99 -33.59 -27.47
N LYS A 403 15.66 -34.25 -28.40
CA LYS A 403 16.96 -33.82 -28.96
C LYS A 403 16.86 -32.77 -30.09
N GLY A 404 15.65 -32.25 -30.38
CA GLY A 404 15.43 -31.19 -31.37
C GLY A 404 14.99 -31.68 -32.75
N GLY A 405 14.48 -32.90 -32.87
CA GLY A 405 13.98 -33.46 -34.15
C GLY A 405 12.61 -32.94 -34.61
N GLY A 406 12.11 -31.84 -34.04
CA GLY A 406 10.80 -31.24 -34.28
C GLY A 406 10.79 -29.75 -33.90
N SER A 407 9.60 -29.18 -33.73
CA SER A 407 9.47 -27.78 -33.26
C SER A 407 9.93 -27.62 -31.82
N LEU A 408 10.16 -26.36 -31.37
CA LEU A 408 10.52 -26.08 -29.98
C LEU A 408 9.45 -26.58 -29.00
N ASN A 409 8.16 -26.46 -29.35
CA ASN A 409 7.09 -26.96 -28.50
C ASN A 409 7.15 -28.50 -28.40
N GLN A 410 7.27 -29.22 -29.51
CA GLN A 410 7.44 -30.67 -29.50
C GLN A 410 8.66 -31.12 -28.67
N GLN A 411 9.76 -30.38 -28.75
CA GLN A 411 10.96 -30.64 -27.95
C GLN A 411 10.66 -30.50 -26.45
N VAL A 412 10.01 -29.42 -26.04
CA VAL A 412 9.61 -29.18 -24.64
C VAL A 412 8.61 -30.23 -24.15
N GLN A 413 7.59 -30.56 -24.94
CA GLN A 413 6.59 -31.56 -24.57
C GLN A 413 7.22 -32.96 -24.46
N ALA A 414 8.08 -33.35 -25.40
CA ALA A 414 8.78 -34.63 -25.35
C ALA A 414 9.67 -34.73 -24.10
N LEU A 415 10.38 -33.66 -23.74
CA LEU A 415 11.17 -33.62 -22.50
C LEU A 415 10.31 -33.79 -21.24
N ARG A 416 9.16 -33.11 -21.17
CA ARG A 416 8.20 -33.26 -20.06
C ARG A 416 7.61 -34.67 -20.03
N ALA A 417 7.32 -35.26 -21.18
CA ALA A 417 6.70 -36.58 -21.33
C ALA A 417 7.65 -37.75 -21.01
N ILE A 418 8.97 -37.59 -21.20
CA ILE A 418 9.98 -38.61 -20.89
C ILE A 418 9.87 -39.12 -19.45
N ARG A 419 9.47 -38.29 -18.47
CA ARG A 419 9.28 -38.74 -17.06
C ARG A 419 8.30 -39.92 -16.96
N LEU A 420 7.23 -39.91 -17.74
CA LEU A 420 6.21 -40.97 -17.73
C LEU A 420 6.76 -42.27 -18.30
N ARG A 421 7.59 -42.17 -19.34
CA ARG A 421 8.22 -43.32 -20.00
C ARG A 421 9.32 -43.92 -19.13
N LEU A 422 10.16 -43.09 -18.50
CA LEU A 422 11.22 -43.53 -17.58
C LEU A 422 10.71 -44.40 -16.42
N ALA A 423 9.51 -44.11 -15.92
CA ALA A 423 8.90 -44.92 -14.84
C ALA A 423 8.57 -46.35 -15.28
N LYS A 424 8.39 -46.57 -16.59
CA LYS A 424 7.81 -47.81 -17.14
C LYS A 424 8.70 -48.52 -18.17
N ALA A 425 9.75 -47.88 -18.66
CA ALA A 425 10.66 -48.45 -19.65
C ALA A 425 11.62 -49.46 -19.04
N GLU A 426 11.87 -50.54 -19.77
CA GLU A 426 12.89 -51.55 -19.44
C GLU A 426 14.30 -50.97 -19.69
N GLU A 427 14.48 -50.26 -20.80
CA GLU A 427 15.72 -49.59 -21.15
C GLU A 427 15.59 -48.07 -20.95
N LYS A 428 16.47 -47.49 -20.10
CA LYS A 428 16.40 -46.06 -19.74
C LYS A 428 17.59 -45.25 -20.23
N THR A 429 18.63 -45.90 -20.75
CA THR A 429 19.93 -45.32 -21.06
C THR A 429 19.83 -44.14 -22.01
N ASP A 430 19.13 -44.31 -23.13
CA ASP A 430 19.00 -43.25 -24.15
C ASP A 430 18.17 -42.06 -23.68
N MET A 431 17.12 -42.29 -22.90
CA MET A 431 16.32 -41.22 -22.30
C MET A 431 17.15 -40.42 -21.30
N ILE A 432 17.90 -41.11 -20.45
CA ILE A 432 18.84 -40.49 -19.50
C ILE A 432 19.89 -39.68 -20.28
N ALA A 433 20.50 -40.24 -21.32
CA ALA A 433 21.48 -39.55 -22.14
C ALA A 433 20.89 -38.28 -22.80
N ALA A 434 19.64 -38.35 -23.29
CA ALA A 434 18.93 -37.21 -23.85
C ALA A 434 18.73 -36.09 -22.81
N LEU A 435 18.30 -36.41 -21.58
CA LEU A 435 18.16 -35.44 -20.50
C LEU A 435 19.51 -34.80 -20.12
N GLY A 436 20.58 -35.59 -20.05
CA GLY A 436 21.92 -35.08 -19.78
C GLY A 436 22.40 -34.08 -20.82
N GLN A 437 22.12 -34.34 -22.10
CA GLN A 437 22.44 -33.43 -23.20
C GLN A 437 21.61 -32.14 -23.12
N MET A 438 20.32 -32.24 -22.83
CA MET A 438 19.39 -31.09 -22.85
C MET A 438 19.51 -30.17 -21.63
N LEU A 439 20.11 -30.62 -20.53
CA LEU A 439 20.44 -29.77 -19.38
C LEU A 439 21.37 -28.61 -19.75
N GLY A 440 22.26 -28.80 -20.73
CA GLY A 440 23.19 -27.77 -21.21
C GLY A 440 22.72 -27.01 -22.46
N HIS A 441 21.46 -27.16 -22.85
CA HIS A 441 20.94 -26.61 -24.10
C HIS A 441 20.92 -25.06 -24.11
N LYS A 442 21.13 -24.42 -25.27
CA LYS A 442 21.15 -22.95 -25.37
C LYS A 442 19.80 -22.29 -25.06
N ASN A 443 18.70 -22.91 -25.49
CA ASN A 443 17.35 -22.44 -25.20
C ASN A 443 16.97 -22.72 -23.74
N VAL A 444 16.60 -21.68 -23.00
CA VAL A 444 16.32 -21.76 -21.57
C VAL A 444 15.08 -22.59 -21.24
N ARG A 445 14.05 -22.58 -22.10
CA ARG A 445 12.83 -23.38 -21.90
C ARG A 445 13.11 -24.88 -22.00
N VAL A 446 14.08 -25.27 -22.84
CA VAL A 446 14.56 -26.65 -22.95
C VAL A 446 15.29 -27.07 -21.67
N ARG A 447 16.19 -26.22 -21.14
CA ARG A 447 16.86 -26.48 -19.85
C ARG A 447 15.85 -26.57 -18.71
N PHE A 448 14.91 -25.63 -18.63
CA PHE A 448 13.85 -25.61 -17.63
C PHE A 448 12.97 -26.88 -17.67
N ALA A 449 12.50 -27.29 -18.85
CA ALA A 449 11.73 -28.52 -19.00
C ALA A 449 12.54 -29.76 -18.58
N THR A 450 13.83 -29.81 -18.96
CA THR A 450 14.72 -30.92 -18.61
C THR A 450 14.93 -31.03 -17.10
N ILE A 451 15.17 -29.91 -16.41
CA ILE A 451 15.38 -29.94 -14.97
C ILE A 451 14.10 -30.28 -14.20
N GLN A 452 12.94 -29.81 -14.66
CA GLN A 452 11.64 -30.20 -14.12
C GLN A 452 11.42 -31.72 -14.23
N THR A 453 11.72 -32.30 -15.41
CA THR A 453 11.66 -33.75 -15.65
C THR A 453 12.59 -34.53 -14.73
N ILE A 454 13.86 -34.10 -14.61
CA ILE A 454 14.86 -34.75 -13.74
C ILE A 454 14.44 -34.72 -12.27
N ARG A 455 13.97 -33.56 -11.80
CA ARG A 455 13.52 -33.34 -10.43
C ARG A 455 12.32 -34.23 -10.09
N GLN A 456 11.30 -34.24 -10.94
CA GLN A 456 10.09 -35.04 -10.74
C GLN A 456 10.36 -36.55 -10.83
N ALA A 457 11.25 -36.97 -11.74
CA ALA A 457 11.67 -38.37 -11.87
C ALA A 457 12.72 -38.80 -10.82
N LYS A 458 13.12 -37.89 -9.92
CA LYS A 458 14.08 -38.12 -8.82
C LYS A 458 15.43 -38.72 -9.26
N LEU A 459 15.95 -38.27 -10.42
CA LEU A 459 17.15 -38.84 -11.04
C LEU A 459 18.44 -38.28 -10.41
N LYS A 460 18.89 -38.87 -9.29
CA LYS A 460 20.06 -38.42 -8.51
C LYS A 460 21.37 -38.35 -9.29
N GLN A 461 21.55 -39.16 -10.34
CA GLN A 461 22.76 -39.14 -11.16
C GLN A 461 23.06 -37.79 -11.83
N PHE A 462 22.06 -36.91 -11.98
CA PHE A 462 22.23 -35.57 -12.57
C PHE A 462 22.62 -34.49 -11.56
N VAL A 463 22.75 -34.82 -10.28
CA VAL A 463 23.10 -33.85 -9.22
C VAL A 463 24.35 -33.04 -9.58
N ARG A 464 25.42 -33.69 -10.07
CA ARG A 464 26.63 -32.98 -10.50
C ARG A 464 26.37 -32.00 -11.66
N ASN A 465 25.52 -32.39 -12.60
CA ASN A 465 25.12 -31.53 -13.73
C ASN A 465 24.27 -30.34 -13.26
N ILE A 466 23.33 -30.57 -12.33
CA ILE A 466 22.49 -29.52 -11.75
C ILE A 466 23.33 -28.52 -10.95
N VAL A 467 24.30 -28.99 -10.16
CA VAL A 467 25.24 -28.10 -9.43
C VAL A 467 26.04 -27.24 -10.42
N ARG A 468 26.50 -27.82 -11.54
CA ARG A 468 27.16 -27.04 -12.61
C ARG A 468 26.23 -26.02 -13.27
N LEU A 469 24.96 -26.39 -13.50
CA LEU A 469 23.96 -25.48 -14.04
C LEU A 469 23.71 -24.31 -13.07
N ALA A 470 23.46 -24.59 -11.79
CA ALA A 470 23.23 -23.58 -10.75
C ALA A 470 24.40 -22.59 -10.60
N ALA A 471 25.63 -23.01 -10.91
CA ALA A 471 26.81 -22.15 -10.88
C ALA A 471 26.76 -21.01 -11.92
N SER A 472 26.05 -21.19 -13.03
CA SER A 472 26.12 -20.29 -14.21
C SER A 472 24.76 -19.90 -14.80
N GLU A 473 23.66 -20.47 -14.31
CA GLU A 473 22.32 -20.16 -14.81
C GLU A 473 21.91 -18.73 -14.43
N THR A 474 21.51 -17.97 -15.44
CA THR A 474 21.11 -16.57 -15.33
C THR A 474 19.60 -16.39 -15.46
N ASP A 475 18.91 -17.35 -16.09
CA ASP A 475 17.45 -17.33 -16.18
C ASP A 475 16.84 -17.59 -14.79
N ARG A 476 16.00 -16.65 -14.34
CA ARG A 476 15.45 -16.60 -12.98
C ARG A 476 14.64 -17.85 -12.60
N ILE A 477 13.87 -18.40 -13.54
CA ILE A 477 12.99 -19.55 -13.31
C ILE A 477 13.78 -20.86 -13.39
N THR A 478 14.73 -20.94 -14.31
CA THR A 478 15.60 -22.11 -14.45
C THR A 478 16.55 -22.23 -13.27
N PHE A 479 17.11 -21.12 -12.77
CA PHE A 479 17.88 -21.09 -11.53
C PHE A 479 17.02 -21.51 -10.32
N TYR A 480 15.76 -21.04 -10.25
CA TYR A 480 14.83 -21.45 -9.21
C TYR A 480 14.58 -22.96 -9.20
N ALA A 481 14.32 -23.53 -10.39
CA ALA A 481 14.16 -24.96 -10.55
C ALA A 481 15.44 -25.74 -10.20
N ALA A 482 16.62 -25.17 -10.46
CA ALA A 482 17.91 -25.79 -10.14
C ALA A 482 18.17 -25.91 -8.65
N TRP A 483 18.01 -24.83 -7.89
CA TRP A 483 18.20 -24.93 -6.43
C TRP A 483 17.11 -25.79 -5.78
N GLY A 484 15.87 -25.75 -6.31
CA GLY A 484 14.80 -26.64 -5.86
C GLY A 484 15.09 -28.12 -6.16
N ALA A 485 15.71 -28.43 -7.30
CA ALA A 485 16.17 -29.78 -7.61
C ALA A 485 17.34 -30.21 -6.72
N MET A 486 18.27 -29.31 -6.39
CA MET A 486 19.33 -29.58 -5.42
C MET A 486 18.73 -29.91 -4.05
N ARG A 487 17.76 -29.13 -3.55
CA ARG A 487 17.05 -29.39 -2.30
C ARG A 487 16.44 -30.79 -2.23
N ASP A 488 15.82 -31.24 -3.31
CA ASP A 488 15.07 -32.50 -3.32
C ASP A 488 15.95 -33.74 -3.62
N LEU A 489 17.11 -33.56 -4.28
CA LEU A 489 17.95 -34.67 -4.74
C LEU A 489 19.22 -34.89 -3.90
N LEU A 490 19.72 -33.86 -3.21
CA LEU A 490 20.91 -33.95 -2.36
C LEU A 490 20.54 -34.14 -0.88
N PRO A 491 21.26 -34.99 -0.13
CA PRO A 491 21.17 -35.02 1.32
C PRO A 491 21.60 -33.68 1.94
N PRO A 492 21.01 -33.25 3.07
CA PRO A 492 21.40 -32.00 3.74
C PRO A 492 22.88 -31.87 4.07
N VAL A 493 23.54 -32.98 4.42
CA VAL A 493 24.98 -33.00 4.73
C VAL A 493 25.81 -32.63 3.49
N GLU A 494 25.45 -33.17 2.33
CA GLU A 494 26.12 -32.82 1.06
C GLU A 494 25.80 -31.40 0.62
N LEU A 495 24.56 -30.91 0.84
CA LEU A 495 24.26 -29.49 0.60
C LEU A 495 25.16 -28.59 1.44
N ARG A 496 25.33 -28.86 2.74
CA ARG A 496 26.19 -28.02 3.59
C ARG A 496 27.64 -27.94 3.12
N THR A 497 28.20 -28.99 2.50
CA THR A 497 29.58 -28.92 1.98
C THR A 497 29.69 -27.94 0.81
N LEU A 498 28.62 -27.80 0.01
CA LEU A 498 28.57 -26.88 -1.14
C LEU A 498 28.48 -25.40 -0.75
N LEU A 499 28.22 -25.06 0.52
CA LEU A 499 28.35 -23.69 1.01
C LEU A 499 29.80 -23.17 0.96
N ARG A 500 30.79 -24.06 0.77
CA ARG A 500 32.21 -23.71 0.61
C ARG A 500 32.71 -23.82 -0.83
N ASP A 501 31.82 -24.10 -1.79
CA ASP A 501 32.20 -24.19 -3.21
C ASP A 501 32.76 -22.85 -3.69
N GLU A 502 33.79 -22.86 -4.55
CA GLU A 502 34.41 -21.64 -5.08
C GLU A 502 33.45 -20.80 -5.92
N ARG A 503 32.43 -21.44 -6.52
CA ARG A 503 31.48 -20.78 -7.42
C ARG A 503 30.29 -20.22 -6.64
N ALA A 504 30.12 -18.91 -6.73
CA ALA A 504 29.04 -18.16 -6.08
C ALA A 504 27.63 -18.71 -6.32
N GLY A 505 27.29 -19.03 -7.58
CA GLY A 505 25.97 -19.55 -7.93
C GLY A 505 25.62 -20.87 -7.21
N VAL A 506 26.63 -21.71 -6.94
CA VAL A 506 26.47 -22.96 -6.17
C VAL A 506 26.20 -22.66 -4.71
N ARG A 507 27.00 -21.77 -4.09
CA ARG A 507 26.79 -21.36 -2.70
C ARG A 507 25.40 -20.74 -2.51
N ARG A 508 24.97 -19.87 -3.43
CA ARG A 508 23.66 -19.19 -3.40
C ARG A 508 22.50 -20.19 -3.52
N ALA A 509 22.54 -21.09 -4.50
CA ALA A 509 21.54 -22.14 -4.67
C ALA A 509 21.48 -23.07 -3.44
N THR A 510 22.64 -23.42 -2.90
CA THR A 510 22.75 -24.26 -1.71
C THR A 510 22.16 -23.59 -0.47
N LEU A 511 22.45 -22.30 -0.26
CA LEU A 511 21.90 -21.53 0.84
C LEU A 511 20.38 -21.46 0.77
N LEU A 512 19.81 -21.16 -0.41
CA LEU A 512 18.36 -21.20 -0.63
C LEU A 512 17.76 -22.59 -0.34
N ALA A 513 18.39 -23.67 -0.82
CA ALA A 513 17.93 -25.04 -0.60
C ALA A 513 17.92 -25.44 0.90
N LEU A 514 18.93 -25.01 1.66
CA LEU A 514 19.00 -25.28 3.10
C LEU A 514 18.03 -24.41 3.90
N LEU A 515 17.85 -23.14 3.52
CA LEU A 515 16.89 -22.23 4.15
C LEU A 515 15.45 -22.71 3.96
N GLU A 516 15.11 -23.15 2.74
CA GLU A 516 13.80 -23.70 2.41
C GLU A 516 13.47 -24.96 3.22
N SER A 517 14.49 -25.77 3.51
CA SER A 517 14.38 -26.93 4.40
C SER A 517 14.45 -26.58 5.89
N GLN A 518 14.58 -25.30 6.25
CA GLN A 518 14.75 -24.79 7.62
C GLN A 518 15.97 -25.38 8.34
N LEU A 519 17.06 -25.63 7.62
CA LEU A 519 18.26 -26.29 8.14
C LEU A 519 19.42 -25.32 8.44
N VAL A 520 19.35 -24.06 8.02
CA VAL A 520 20.42 -23.08 8.28
C VAL A 520 20.30 -22.55 9.70
N THR A 521 21.42 -22.48 10.41
CA THR A 521 21.48 -21.80 11.72
C THR A 521 21.88 -20.33 11.56
N PRO A 522 21.50 -19.44 12.51
CA PRO A 522 21.98 -18.05 12.49
C PRO A 522 23.51 -17.94 12.46
N ALA A 523 24.24 -18.82 13.17
CA ALA A 523 25.70 -18.83 13.17
C ALA A 523 26.31 -19.16 11.80
N GLU A 524 25.70 -20.06 11.04
CA GLU A 524 26.11 -20.36 9.66
C GLU A 524 25.82 -19.17 8.73
N ALA A 525 24.62 -18.57 8.84
CA ALA A 525 24.25 -17.42 8.03
C ALA A 525 25.17 -16.21 8.29
N LYS A 526 25.59 -15.96 9.55
CA LYS A 526 26.54 -14.88 9.90
C LYS A 526 27.87 -14.99 9.15
N ARG A 527 28.36 -16.21 8.93
CA ARG A 527 29.59 -16.41 8.15
C ARG A 527 29.40 -16.04 6.68
N LEU A 528 28.20 -16.30 6.15
CA LEU A 528 27.84 -16.06 4.75
C LEU A 528 27.43 -14.62 4.45
N VAL A 529 27.10 -13.80 5.45
CA VAL A 529 26.88 -12.35 5.26
C VAL A 529 28.14 -11.65 4.71
N ASN A 530 29.32 -12.19 5.02
CA ASN A 530 30.59 -11.70 4.52
C ASN A 530 31.09 -12.46 3.29
N ASP A 531 30.22 -13.21 2.60
CA ASP A 531 30.58 -13.90 1.37
C ASP A 531 31.06 -12.87 0.30
N PRO A 532 32.10 -13.19 -0.49
CA PRO A 532 32.57 -12.31 -1.55
C PRO A 532 31.53 -12.12 -2.66
N ASP A 533 30.57 -13.03 -2.82
CA ASP A 533 29.45 -12.85 -3.74
C ASP A 533 28.28 -12.06 -3.10
N PRO A 534 27.82 -10.98 -3.73
CA PRO A 534 26.74 -10.16 -3.18
C PRO A 534 25.39 -10.88 -3.12
N GLY A 535 25.13 -11.84 -4.01
CA GLY A 535 23.90 -12.63 -4.03
C GLY A 535 23.83 -13.59 -2.85
N VAL A 536 24.94 -14.25 -2.50
CA VAL A 536 25.03 -15.11 -1.30
C VAL A 536 24.85 -14.27 -0.03
N ALA A 537 25.59 -13.16 0.07
CA ALA A 537 25.52 -12.26 1.22
C ALA A 537 24.11 -11.72 1.44
N THR A 538 23.41 -11.34 0.36
CA THR A 538 22.04 -10.81 0.42
C THR A 538 21.05 -11.84 0.95
N VAL A 539 21.11 -13.10 0.49
CA VAL A 539 20.23 -14.17 0.98
C VAL A 539 20.51 -14.48 2.46
N ALA A 540 21.79 -14.50 2.87
CA ALA A 540 22.16 -14.72 4.26
C ALA A 540 21.67 -13.60 5.18
N ALA A 541 21.82 -12.35 4.75
CA ALA A 541 21.35 -11.17 5.49
C ALA A 541 19.82 -11.12 5.58
N LEU A 542 19.12 -11.47 4.50
CA LEU A 542 17.66 -11.58 4.48
C LEU A 542 17.15 -12.55 5.54
N TYR A 543 17.77 -13.74 5.66
CA TYR A 543 17.44 -14.70 6.71
C TYR A 543 17.72 -14.14 8.11
N LEU A 544 18.91 -13.58 8.35
CA LEU A 544 19.27 -13.04 9.67
C LEU A 544 18.36 -11.91 10.14
N SER A 545 17.90 -11.06 9.22
CA SER A 545 16.95 -9.99 9.53
C SER A 545 15.63 -10.49 10.15
N LYS A 546 15.29 -11.77 9.92
CA LYS A 546 14.07 -12.41 10.45
C LYS A 546 14.30 -13.16 11.76
N VAL A 547 15.49 -13.74 11.95
CA VAL A 547 15.76 -14.64 13.09
C VAL A 547 16.57 -13.99 14.22
N GLU A 548 17.29 -12.90 13.98
CA GLU A 548 18.07 -12.20 15.01
C GLU A 548 17.87 -10.68 14.92
N ARG A 549 17.13 -10.11 15.88
CA ARG A 549 16.79 -8.67 15.92
C ARG A 549 18.03 -7.76 16.05
N ASP A 550 19.12 -8.25 16.64
CA ASP A 550 20.31 -7.43 16.97
C ASP A 550 21.40 -7.44 15.89
N LEU A 551 21.36 -8.36 14.91
CA LEU A 551 22.27 -8.37 13.75
C LEU A 551 21.66 -7.71 12.50
N ALA A 552 20.49 -7.10 12.64
CA ALA A 552 19.68 -6.55 11.56
C ALA A 552 20.31 -5.41 10.76
N ASN A 553 21.47 -4.87 11.17
CA ASN A 553 22.06 -3.70 10.52
C ASN A 553 23.39 -4.05 9.84
N LEU A 554 23.32 -4.60 8.61
CA LEU A 554 24.45 -4.64 7.68
C LEU A 554 25.10 -3.25 7.52
N LEU A 555 24.27 -2.22 7.67
CA LEU A 555 24.62 -0.81 7.58
C LEU A 555 23.95 -0.10 8.77
N GLN A 556 24.75 0.42 9.68
CA GLN A 556 24.33 1.14 10.88
C GLN A 556 24.43 2.64 10.63
N VAL A 557 23.35 3.39 10.90
CA VAL A 557 23.33 4.85 10.80
C VAL A 557 23.10 5.44 12.18
N SER A 558 23.89 6.44 12.56
CA SER A 558 23.79 7.15 13.84
C SER A 558 23.77 8.66 13.64
N PRO A 559 22.76 9.38 14.17
CA PRO A 559 21.55 8.85 14.81
C PRO A 559 20.60 8.21 13.77
N SER A 560 19.66 7.36 14.21
CA SER A 560 18.78 6.56 13.35
C SER A 560 17.56 7.33 12.80
N GLY A 561 17.73 8.59 12.39
CA GLY A 561 16.63 9.47 12.00
C GLY A 561 15.88 10.08 13.20
N GLY A 562 14.92 10.95 12.92
CA GLY A 562 14.12 11.69 13.90
C GLY A 562 14.22 13.21 13.73
N GLU A 563 13.60 13.91 14.65
CA GLU A 563 13.60 15.37 14.70
C GLU A 563 14.97 15.88 15.19
N PHE A 564 15.50 16.93 14.56
CA PHE A 564 16.73 17.57 15.00
C PHE A 564 16.64 19.09 14.87
N VAL A 565 17.38 19.80 15.74
CA VAL A 565 17.43 21.27 15.77
C VAL A 565 18.79 21.75 15.29
N GLY A 566 18.82 22.79 14.46
CA GLY A 566 20.07 23.30 13.89
C GLY A 566 20.64 22.36 12.84
N SER A 567 21.69 21.63 13.18
CA SER A 567 22.39 20.70 12.28
C SER A 567 22.66 19.36 12.95
N GLN A 568 22.49 18.25 12.22
CA GLN A 568 22.72 16.89 12.68
C GLN A 568 23.89 16.25 11.93
N THR A 569 24.88 15.75 12.65
CA THR A 569 25.94 14.92 12.07
C THR A 569 25.47 13.48 11.96
N ILE A 570 25.57 12.92 10.76
CA ILE A 570 25.20 11.55 10.40
C ILE A 570 26.48 10.75 10.21
N SER A 571 26.58 9.62 10.91
CA SER A 571 27.64 8.62 10.72
C SER A 571 27.03 7.33 10.21
N ILE A 572 27.61 6.76 9.15
CA ILE A 572 27.21 5.48 8.57
C ILE A 572 28.34 4.47 8.71
N ARG A 573 28.04 3.24 9.13
CA ARG A 573 29.00 2.15 9.29
C ARG A 573 28.49 0.89 8.63
N ALA A 574 29.25 0.33 7.69
CA ALA A 574 29.00 -1.01 7.18
C ALA A 574 29.67 -2.04 8.09
N ASN A 575 29.00 -3.17 8.31
CA ASN A 575 29.50 -4.29 9.10
C ASN A 575 30.00 -5.45 8.20
N ILE A 576 30.24 -5.17 6.91
CA ILE A 576 30.77 -6.11 5.90
C ILE A 576 32.06 -5.53 5.30
N ASN A 577 33.11 -6.36 5.20
CA ASN A 577 34.40 -5.99 4.61
C ASN A 577 34.32 -5.85 3.06
N ASP A 578 35.24 -5.08 2.47
CA ASP A 578 35.38 -4.88 1.02
C ASP A 578 34.09 -4.40 0.32
N THR A 579 33.49 -3.35 0.89
CA THR A 579 32.30 -2.72 0.34
C THR A 579 32.37 -1.19 0.43
N ARG A 580 31.62 -0.49 -0.41
CA ARG A 580 31.42 0.97 -0.39
C ARG A 580 30.00 1.26 0.06
N ILE A 581 29.82 2.30 0.85
CA ILE A 581 28.48 2.78 1.20
C ILE A 581 28.12 3.89 0.23
N ARG A 582 26.94 3.81 -0.42
CA ARG A 582 26.38 4.91 -1.21
C ARG A 582 25.08 5.37 -0.59
N TYR A 583 24.81 6.66 -0.68
CA TYR A 583 23.64 7.27 -0.05
C TYR A 583 23.04 8.41 -0.88
N THR A 584 21.81 8.76 -0.54
CA THR A 584 21.04 9.91 -1.06
C THR A 584 20.33 10.57 0.11
N LEU A 585 20.01 11.86 0.00
CA LEU A 585 19.34 12.65 1.06
C LEU A 585 17.95 13.16 0.65
N ASP A 586 17.56 12.96 -0.61
CA ASP A 586 16.27 13.35 -1.19
C ASP A 586 15.24 12.21 -1.16
N GLY A 587 15.63 11.04 -0.65
CA GLY A 587 14.80 9.85 -0.62
C GLY A 587 14.77 9.04 -1.91
N SER A 588 15.58 9.38 -2.93
CA SER A 588 15.81 8.54 -4.11
C SER A 588 16.64 7.30 -3.77
N GLU A 589 16.62 6.25 -4.59
CA GLU A 589 17.42 5.04 -4.31
C GLU A 589 18.90 5.24 -4.68
N PRO A 590 19.83 4.92 -3.76
CA PRO A 590 21.26 4.97 -4.07
C PRO A 590 21.58 3.98 -5.20
N ASN A 591 22.40 4.40 -6.16
CA ASN A 591 22.87 3.60 -7.29
C ASN A 591 24.38 3.82 -7.49
N GLY A 592 25.01 3.17 -8.47
CA GLY A 592 26.46 3.28 -8.75
C GLY A 592 26.97 4.70 -9.05
N ARG A 593 26.08 5.68 -9.26
CA ARG A 593 26.43 7.10 -9.43
C ARG A 593 26.17 7.96 -8.18
N SER A 594 25.46 7.45 -7.17
CA SER A 594 25.14 8.17 -5.93
C SER A 594 26.40 8.41 -5.08
N PRO A 595 26.52 9.50 -4.31
CA PRO A 595 27.70 9.79 -3.52
C PRO A 595 28.20 8.63 -2.66
N VAL A 596 29.52 8.41 -2.65
CA VAL A 596 30.17 7.42 -1.76
C VAL A 596 30.37 8.05 -0.39
N TYR A 597 29.87 7.39 0.66
CA TYR A 597 30.14 7.78 2.04
C TYR A 597 31.60 7.47 2.40
N ARG A 598 32.32 8.48 2.89
CA ARG A 598 33.75 8.40 3.25
C ARG A 598 34.02 8.72 4.70
N GLU A 599 33.27 9.67 5.25
CA GLU A 599 33.36 10.14 6.63
C GLU A 599 31.98 10.68 7.06
N PRO A 600 31.74 10.86 8.37
CA PRO A 600 30.50 11.47 8.86
C PRO A 600 30.24 12.83 8.20
N PHE A 601 28.99 13.12 7.85
CA PHE A 601 28.60 14.37 7.22
C PHE A 601 27.44 15.02 7.98
N THR A 602 27.32 16.34 7.87
CA THR A 602 26.30 17.12 8.58
C THR A 602 25.16 17.49 7.65
N ILE A 603 23.93 17.33 8.12
CA ILE A 603 22.72 17.89 7.50
C ILE A 603 22.23 19.06 8.35
N ASP A 604 21.75 20.11 7.71
CA ASP A 604 21.20 21.32 8.34
C ASP A 604 19.80 21.63 7.82
N GLN A 605 19.16 20.67 7.16
CA GLN A 605 17.79 20.69 6.63
C GLN A 605 17.19 19.29 6.75
N SER A 606 15.86 19.19 6.71
CA SER A 606 15.18 17.89 6.66
C SER A 606 15.72 17.07 5.49
N ALA A 607 16.05 15.81 5.75
CA ALA A 607 16.64 14.91 4.78
C ALA A 607 16.02 13.52 4.88
N ARG A 608 15.79 12.89 3.73
CA ARG A 608 15.39 11.49 3.61
C ARG A 608 16.61 10.69 3.21
N LEU A 609 17.36 10.24 4.21
CA LEU A 609 18.52 9.41 3.99
C LEU A 609 18.10 8.03 3.49
N ARG A 610 18.54 7.66 2.29
CA ARG A 610 18.63 6.25 1.89
C ARG A 610 20.09 5.89 1.75
N ALA A 611 20.50 4.77 2.34
CA ALA A 611 21.87 4.27 2.21
C ALA A 611 21.88 2.77 1.93
N ALA A 612 22.81 2.34 1.09
CA ALA A 612 23.01 0.94 0.77
C ALA A 612 24.50 0.63 0.58
N ILE A 613 24.82 -0.65 0.69
CA ILE A 613 26.16 -1.17 0.47
C ILE A 613 26.31 -1.48 -1.02
N PHE A 614 27.49 -1.22 -1.56
CA PHE A 614 27.87 -1.44 -2.95
C PHE A 614 29.19 -2.22 -3.02
N ARG A 615 29.29 -3.15 -3.98
CA ARG A 615 30.53 -3.83 -4.36
C ARG A 615 30.59 -3.81 -5.88
N ASP A 616 31.72 -3.36 -6.44
CA ASP A 616 31.90 -3.21 -7.90
C ASP A 616 30.79 -2.43 -8.61
N GLU A 617 30.28 -1.38 -7.96
CA GLU A 617 29.19 -0.52 -8.45
C GLU A 617 27.79 -1.14 -8.50
N GLU A 618 27.63 -2.38 -8.03
CA GLU A 618 26.33 -3.03 -7.82
C GLU A 618 25.91 -2.98 -6.35
N GLN A 619 24.61 -2.83 -6.12
CA GLN A 619 24.04 -2.79 -4.77
C GLN A 619 24.06 -4.19 -4.13
N VAL A 620 24.47 -4.25 -2.88
CA VAL A 620 24.56 -5.46 -2.06
C VAL A 620 23.74 -5.28 -0.80
N GLY A 621 22.72 -6.11 -0.58
CA GLY A 621 21.85 -6.00 0.60
C GLY A 621 20.79 -4.89 0.56
N PRO A 622 20.01 -4.76 1.64
CA PRO A 622 18.84 -3.88 1.69
C PRO A 622 19.23 -2.40 1.85
N ILE A 623 18.38 -1.52 1.32
CA ILE A 623 18.49 -0.07 1.53
C ILE A 623 17.95 0.27 2.92
N VAL A 624 18.77 0.90 3.77
CA VAL A 624 18.28 1.51 5.01
C VAL A 624 17.66 2.86 4.71
N LYS A 625 16.60 3.20 5.44
CA LYS A 625 15.81 4.42 5.23
C LYS A 625 15.64 5.15 6.56
N PHE A 626 16.09 6.39 6.61
CA PHE A 626 15.97 7.24 7.79
C PHE A 626 15.46 8.62 7.38
N ASN A 627 14.43 9.09 8.08
CA ASN A 627 13.92 10.44 7.91
C ASN A 627 14.52 11.30 9.02
N TYR A 628 15.17 12.39 8.64
CA TYR A 628 15.62 13.43 9.55
C TYR A 628 14.75 14.64 9.30
N GLU A 629 14.02 15.07 10.32
CA GLU A 629 13.16 16.24 10.22
C GLU A 629 13.82 17.38 10.96
N LYS A 630 14.24 18.41 10.23
CA LYS A 630 14.71 19.62 10.88
C LYS A 630 13.50 20.32 11.46
N ILE A 631 13.48 20.37 12.78
CA ILE A 631 12.59 21.28 13.48
C ILE A 631 13.28 22.63 13.54
N GLU A 632 12.65 23.60 12.89
CA GLU A 632 12.90 24.98 13.25
C GLU A 632 12.31 25.21 14.63
N LEU A 633 13.18 25.36 15.64
CA LEU A 633 12.74 26.05 16.84
C LEU A 633 12.16 27.39 16.39
N PRO A 634 10.99 27.79 16.92
CA PRO A 634 10.40 29.06 16.56
C PRO A 634 11.48 30.13 16.61
N SER A 635 11.68 30.82 15.48
CA SER A 635 12.54 32.00 15.38
C SER A 635 12.06 33.14 16.28
N GLU A 636 10.98 32.93 17.04
CA GLU A 636 10.50 33.77 18.12
C GLU A 636 10.36 32.97 19.44
N SER A 637 11.49 32.57 20.03
CA SER A 637 11.52 32.47 21.49
C SER A 637 11.42 33.90 22.03
N LYS A 638 10.20 34.34 22.39
CA LYS A 638 10.06 35.42 23.37
C LYS A 638 10.73 34.89 24.63
N SER A 639 11.94 35.36 24.87
CA SER A 639 12.82 34.94 25.96
C SER A 639 12.03 34.82 27.28
N VAL A 640 12.15 33.68 27.97
CA VAL A 640 11.51 33.41 29.28
C VAL A 640 11.90 34.42 30.38
N VAL A 641 12.97 35.17 30.12
CA VAL A 641 13.44 36.32 30.90
C VAL A 641 13.84 37.46 29.97
N THR A 642 13.63 38.71 30.39
CA THR A 642 14.12 39.89 29.67
C THR A 642 15.28 40.48 30.45
N LEU A 643 16.44 40.70 29.80
CA LEU A 643 17.58 41.38 30.41
C LEU A 643 17.37 42.89 30.40
N ASP A 644 17.51 43.53 31.56
CA ASP A 644 17.54 44.99 31.68
C ASP A 644 18.97 45.47 31.38
N THR A 645 19.22 45.91 30.15
CA THR A 645 20.56 46.29 29.69
C THR A 645 21.09 47.55 30.36
N ASP A 646 20.19 48.45 30.77
CA ASP A 646 20.58 49.74 31.36
C ASP A 646 20.92 49.57 32.85
N ALA A 647 20.24 48.64 33.55
CA ALA A 647 20.54 48.32 34.95
C ALA A 647 21.61 47.24 35.12
N THR A 648 21.98 46.50 34.07
CA THR A 648 22.99 45.44 34.13
C THR A 648 24.40 46.01 34.00
N GLN A 649 25.22 45.82 35.03
CA GLN A 649 26.57 46.37 35.15
C GLN A 649 27.66 45.46 34.56
N ARG A 650 27.27 44.40 33.84
CA ARG A 650 28.18 43.36 33.30
C ARG A 650 27.86 42.98 31.87
N VAL A 651 28.88 42.57 31.12
CA VAL A 651 28.71 42.05 29.76
C VAL A 651 28.24 40.59 29.85
N VAL A 652 26.95 40.39 29.60
CA VAL A 652 26.30 39.07 29.62
C VAL A 652 25.40 38.90 28.41
N ARG A 653 25.07 37.66 28.05
CA ARG A 653 24.13 37.36 26.96
C ARG A 653 23.18 36.24 27.36
N ILE A 654 21.91 36.37 27.02
CA ILE A 654 20.95 35.25 27.09
C ILE A 654 21.09 34.40 25.83
N ALA A 655 21.41 33.14 25.99
CA ALA A 655 21.43 32.13 24.94
C ALA A 655 20.26 31.16 25.12
N SER A 656 19.74 30.62 24.02
CA SER A 656 18.65 29.64 24.02
C SER A 656 19.18 28.25 23.64
N GLY A 657 18.49 27.20 24.08
CA GLY A 657 18.78 25.84 23.64
C GLY A 657 20.00 25.25 24.33
N LEU A 658 20.04 25.19 25.66
CA LEU A 658 21.12 24.58 26.44
C LEU A 658 21.35 23.11 26.02
N HIS A 659 22.52 22.78 25.47
CA HIS A 659 22.86 21.43 24.99
C HIS A 659 24.36 21.10 25.20
N GLU A 660 24.68 19.81 25.28
CA GLU A 660 26.07 19.34 25.36
C GLU A 660 26.83 19.74 24.08
N GLY A 661 28.06 20.23 24.22
CA GLY A 661 28.83 20.87 23.15
C GLY A 661 28.55 22.37 22.98
N GLY A 662 27.50 22.91 23.61
CA GLY A 662 27.18 24.34 23.62
C GLY A 662 28.20 25.18 24.41
N ARG A 663 28.37 26.46 24.06
CA ARG A 663 29.33 27.36 24.73
C ARG A 663 28.84 27.83 26.10
N ALA A 664 29.68 27.72 27.11
CA ALA A 664 29.37 28.19 28.46
C ALA A 664 29.59 29.71 28.64
N TYR A 665 30.65 30.26 28.06
CA TYR A 665 31.08 31.66 28.29
C TYR A 665 31.31 32.43 26.98
N LEU A 666 31.26 33.76 27.06
CA LEU A 666 31.44 34.67 25.92
C LEU A 666 32.88 34.73 25.39
N ASP A 667 33.86 34.58 26.28
CA ASP A 667 35.29 34.85 26.11
C ASP A 667 36.20 33.61 26.27
N ARG A 668 35.58 32.45 26.55
CA ARG A 668 36.26 31.14 26.62
C ARG A 668 35.60 30.13 25.71
N GLN A 669 36.38 29.12 25.33
CA GLN A 669 35.94 28.02 24.47
C GLN A 669 35.37 26.83 25.26
N TYR A 670 35.09 26.99 26.55
CA TYR A 670 34.53 25.91 27.36
C TYR A 670 33.13 25.52 26.88
N ARG A 671 32.89 24.22 26.84
CA ARG A 671 31.64 23.63 26.34
C ARG A 671 30.93 22.87 27.45
N PHE A 672 29.61 22.82 27.44
CA PHE A 672 28.86 21.92 28.30
C PHE A 672 29.18 20.47 27.93
N THR A 673 29.44 19.61 28.91
CA THR A 673 29.76 18.19 28.68
C THR A 673 28.79 17.25 29.37
N ASN A 674 28.05 17.74 30.37
CA ASN A 674 26.97 17.01 31.01
C ASN A 674 25.94 18.00 31.55
N ILE A 675 24.67 17.79 31.23
CA ILE A 675 23.55 18.67 31.58
C ILE A 675 22.41 17.80 32.11
N PRO A 676 21.78 18.15 33.25
CA PRO A 676 20.59 17.46 33.70
C PRO A 676 19.52 17.43 32.61
N ASP A 677 18.91 16.27 32.36
CA ASP A 677 17.92 16.12 31.28
C ASP A 677 16.76 17.11 31.41
N SER A 678 16.39 17.47 32.64
CA SER A 678 15.36 18.47 32.93
C SER A 678 15.71 19.91 32.53
N LEU A 679 16.97 20.20 32.19
CA LEU A 679 17.45 21.53 31.81
C LEU A 679 17.92 21.61 30.35
N LYS A 680 17.96 20.48 29.62
CA LYS A 680 18.31 20.47 28.19
C LYS A 680 17.28 21.29 27.40
N GLY A 681 17.76 22.14 26.50
CA GLY A 681 16.97 23.07 25.70
C GLY A 681 16.64 24.40 26.38
N ALA A 682 16.90 24.55 27.69
CA ALA A 682 16.57 25.77 28.43
C ALA A 682 17.35 27.02 27.94
N ALA A 683 16.83 28.20 28.24
CA ALA A 683 17.61 29.43 28.07
C ALA A 683 18.64 29.56 29.20
N TYR A 684 19.77 30.21 28.95
CA TYR A 684 20.81 30.41 29.96
C TYR A 684 21.59 31.71 29.75
N LEU A 685 22.09 32.28 30.84
CA LEU A 685 22.94 33.45 30.87
C LEU A 685 24.40 33.04 30.67
N MET A 686 25.00 33.57 29.62
CA MET A 686 26.42 33.46 29.31
C MET A 686 27.17 34.70 29.82
N PRO A 687 27.95 34.59 30.90
CA PRO A 687 28.86 35.64 31.30
C PRO A 687 30.22 35.52 30.59
N ARG A 688 31.11 36.48 30.85
CA ARG A 688 32.54 36.34 30.60
C ARG A 688 33.18 35.56 31.75
N ASN A 689 34.05 34.61 31.44
CA ASN A 689 34.78 33.84 32.43
C ASN A 689 35.96 34.62 33.02
N GLU A 690 36.48 35.64 32.33
CA GLU A 690 37.48 36.56 32.89
C GLU A 690 36.96 37.32 34.13
N ASP A 691 35.64 37.38 34.32
CA ASP A 691 34.99 38.00 35.48
C ASP A 691 34.77 37.01 36.66
N ALA A 692 35.49 35.89 36.70
CA ALA A 692 35.31 34.85 37.72
C ALA A 692 35.61 35.33 39.15
N GLY A 693 36.36 36.42 39.33
CA GLY A 693 36.60 37.10 40.60
C GLY A 693 35.61 38.24 40.90
N SER A 694 34.55 38.42 40.11
CA SER A 694 33.59 39.52 40.30
C SER A 694 32.93 39.54 41.69
N ARG A 695 32.71 40.75 42.23
CA ARG A 695 32.09 41.03 43.54
C ARG A 695 30.88 41.96 43.39
N GLY A 696 29.99 41.97 44.39
CA GLY A 696 28.78 42.82 44.42
C GLY A 696 27.49 41.99 44.46
N ASN A 697 26.36 42.61 44.82
CA ASN A 697 25.08 41.89 45.02
C ASN A 697 24.08 42.07 43.87
N GLU A 698 24.27 43.08 43.01
CA GLU A 698 23.31 43.48 41.97
C GLU A 698 24.03 43.86 40.68
N LEU A 699 24.57 42.88 39.97
CA LEU A 699 25.34 43.09 38.75
C LEU A 699 24.55 42.81 37.47
N VAL A 700 23.56 41.91 37.55
CA VAL A 700 22.70 41.54 36.43
C VAL A 700 21.25 41.60 36.90
N LYS A 701 20.40 42.27 36.12
CA LYS A 701 18.97 42.41 36.41
C LYS A 701 18.14 41.90 35.23
N LEU A 702 17.23 40.98 35.52
CA LEU A 702 16.30 40.41 34.55
C LEU A 702 14.86 40.47 35.07
N THR A 703 13.89 40.38 34.17
CA THR A 703 12.47 40.25 34.51
C THR A 703 11.93 38.94 33.97
N ALA A 704 11.35 38.12 34.86
CA ALA A 704 10.69 36.87 34.48
C ALA A 704 9.47 37.15 33.60
N GLN A 705 9.42 36.52 32.42
CA GLN A 705 8.30 36.69 31.47
C GLN A 705 7.21 35.63 31.66
N CYS A 706 7.48 34.61 32.47
CA CYS A 706 6.56 33.54 32.84
C CYS A 706 6.93 32.99 34.22
N LEU A 707 6.19 31.99 34.70
CA LEU A 707 6.65 31.16 35.80
C LEU A 707 7.95 30.45 35.40
N VAL A 708 9.04 30.74 36.09
CA VAL A 708 10.38 30.30 35.71
C VAL A 708 11.15 29.80 36.92
N ASP A 709 11.77 28.65 36.76
CA ASP A 709 12.76 28.13 37.69
C ASP A 709 14.15 28.57 37.22
N VAL A 710 14.83 29.33 38.08
CA VAL A 710 16.16 29.86 37.83
C VAL A 710 17.15 29.01 38.59
N TYR A 711 18.08 28.41 37.85
CA TYR A 711 19.17 27.61 38.40
C TYR A 711 20.49 28.34 38.23
N VAL A 712 21.21 28.59 39.32
CA VAL A 712 22.56 29.14 39.30
C VAL A 712 23.55 28.00 39.45
N ALA A 713 24.25 27.64 38.38
CA ALA A 713 25.36 26.70 38.39
C ALA A 713 26.60 27.43 38.92
N HIS A 714 27.12 27.02 40.08
CA HIS A 714 28.26 27.64 40.73
C HIS A 714 29.43 26.66 40.83
N ASP A 715 30.62 27.08 40.40
CA ASP A 715 31.81 26.24 40.38
C ASP A 715 32.15 25.70 41.78
N ARG A 716 32.38 24.38 41.88
CA ARG A 716 32.70 23.68 43.13
C ARG A 716 34.07 24.04 43.70
N ARG A 717 34.99 24.56 42.87
CA ARG A 717 36.31 25.03 43.29
C ARG A 717 36.23 26.27 44.19
N VAL A 718 35.10 27.00 44.18
CA VAL A 718 34.86 28.13 45.08
C VAL A 718 34.47 27.63 46.46
N ALA A 719 35.36 27.82 47.44
CA ALA A 719 35.13 27.39 48.82
C ALA A 719 33.90 28.06 49.44
N ALA A 720 33.17 27.32 50.30
CA ALA A 720 31.92 27.79 50.91
C ALA A 720 32.07 29.13 51.66
N ALA A 721 33.21 29.37 52.31
CA ALA A 721 33.50 30.60 53.05
C ALA A 721 33.57 31.85 52.17
N VAL A 722 33.84 31.70 50.87
CA VAL A 722 34.00 32.82 49.93
C VAL A 722 32.89 32.89 48.87
N LYS A 723 31.84 32.06 48.99
CA LYS A 723 30.64 32.16 48.14
C LYS A 723 29.86 33.45 48.45
N PRO A 724 29.27 34.11 47.44
CA PRO A 724 28.63 35.40 47.63
C PRO A 724 27.32 35.28 48.42
N ALA A 725 27.03 36.24 49.29
CA ALA A 725 25.86 36.20 50.18
C ALA A 725 24.53 36.16 49.42
N TRP A 726 24.46 36.79 48.25
CA TRP A 726 23.25 36.84 47.42
C TRP A 726 22.81 35.45 46.93
N LEU A 727 23.74 34.48 46.83
CA LEU A 727 23.44 33.11 46.40
C LEU A 727 22.58 32.36 47.43
N LYS A 728 22.62 32.75 48.71
CA LYS A 728 21.75 32.20 49.77
C LYS A 728 20.25 32.44 49.53
N ARG A 729 19.91 33.29 48.56
CA ARG A 729 18.53 33.48 48.09
C ARG A 729 18.01 32.28 47.29
N PHE A 730 18.91 31.37 46.87
CA PHE A 730 18.63 30.16 46.11
C PHE A 730 18.95 28.93 46.96
N GLU A 731 18.12 27.91 46.88
CA GLU A 731 18.26 26.66 47.64
C GLU A 731 19.13 25.65 46.87
N PRO A 732 19.97 24.83 47.53
CA PRO A 732 20.71 23.77 46.85
C PRO A 732 19.75 22.77 46.18
N SER A 733 19.90 22.54 44.88
CA SER A 733 19.01 21.64 44.13
C SER A 733 19.42 20.16 44.16
N GLY A 734 20.67 19.87 44.55
CA GLY A 734 21.29 18.54 44.44
C GLY A 734 21.69 18.15 43.00
N LEU A 735 21.33 18.95 42.00
CA LEU A 735 21.73 18.73 40.61
C LEU A 735 23.12 19.32 40.32
N GLN A 736 23.76 18.80 39.27
CA GLN A 736 25.06 19.27 38.81
C GLN A 736 25.05 19.57 37.32
N LEU A 737 25.84 20.57 36.94
CA LEU A 737 26.12 20.92 35.55
C LEU A 737 27.63 20.83 35.33
N GLN A 738 28.05 20.27 34.19
CA GLN A 738 29.46 20.12 33.86
C GLN A 738 29.80 20.84 32.56
N THR A 739 30.92 21.55 32.60
CA THR A 739 31.60 22.08 31.42
C THR A 739 32.93 21.35 31.23
N SER A 740 33.57 21.54 30.08
CA SER A 740 34.91 21.03 29.78
C SER A 740 36.00 21.55 30.72
N ASP A 741 35.70 22.49 31.61
CA ASP A 741 36.62 23.11 32.58
C ASP A 741 36.21 22.89 34.05
N ALA A 742 34.90 22.96 34.34
CA ALA A 742 34.40 23.00 35.72
C ALA A 742 33.18 22.09 35.93
N GLN A 743 33.14 21.46 37.10
CA GLN A 743 31.94 20.86 37.66
C GLN A 743 31.27 21.90 38.58
N MET A 744 29.95 22.06 38.45
CA MET A 744 29.20 23.14 39.10
C MET A 744 27.99 22.58 39.85
N ASP A 745 27.79 23.05 41.08
CA ASP A 745 26.60 22.73 41.88
C ASP A 745 25.48 23.73 41.54
N LEU A 746 24.27 23.22 41.30
CA LEU A 746 23.11 24.03 40.93
C LEU A 746 22.31 24.48 42.15
N PHE A 747 22.03 25.78 42.24
CA PHE A 747 21.15 26.40 43.23
C PHE A 747 19.88 26.89 42.56
N HIS A 748 18.71 26.61 43.14
CA HIS A 748 17.42 26.79 42.51
C HIS A 748 16.55 27.79 43.27
N ARG A 749 15.79 28.60 42.52
CA ARG A 749 14.68 29.40 43.03
C ARG A 749 13.64 29.60 41.94
N ARG A 750 12.37 29.58 42.34
CA ARG A 750 11.23 29.89 41.47
C ARG A 750 10.87 31.37 41.49
N PHE A 751 10.49 31.90 40.33
CA PHE A 751 10.04 33.28 40.14
C PHE A 751 8.73 33.31 39.38
N GLN A 752 7.82 34.20 39.78
CA GLN A 752 6.55 34.45 39.14
C GLN A 752 6.72 35.39 37.94
N THR A 753 5.72 35.42 37.06
CA THR A 753 5.70 36.37 35.93
C THR A 753 5.76 37.81 36.45
N GLY A 754 6.69 38.60 35.92
CA GLY A 754 6.92 40.00 36.31
C GLY A 754 7.92 40.17 37.47
N ASP A 755 8.34 39.10 38.14
CA ASP A 755 9.34 39.21 39.21
C ASP A 755 10.69 39.67 38.66
N ASN A 756 11.40 40.48 39.46
CA ASN A 756 12.77 40.88 39.19
C ASN A 756 13.74 39.80 39.68
N ILE A 757 14.55 39.27 38.76
CA ILE A 757 15.66 38.37 39.02
C ILE A 757 16.93 39.20 39.07
N VAL A 758 17.58 39.25 40.24
CA VAL A 758 18.82 40.01 40.46
C VAL A 758 19.95 39.05 40.78
N LEU A 759 21.04 39.05 40.00
CA LEU A 759 22.23 38.23 40.23
C LEU A 759 23.44 39.14 40.52
N GLY A 760 24.32 38.71 41.45
CA GLY A 760 25.50 39.46 41.87
C GLY A 760 26.81 38.92 41.28
N GLY A 761 27.94 39.22 41.93
CA GLY A 761 29.28 38.71 41.58
C GLY A 761 29.48 37.25 41.96
N ASN A 762 30.49 36.61 41.38
CA ASN A 762 30.78 35.17 41.55
C ASN A 762 31.41 34.80 42.90
N THR A 763 32.12 35.71 43.56
CA THR A 763 32.87 35.40 44.79
C THR A 763 33.11 36.64 45.65
N THR A 764 33.67 36.44 46.85
CA THR A 764 34.08 37.52 47.76
C THR A 764 35.60 37.72 47.82
N ASP A 765 36.40 36.76 47.35
CA ASP A 765 37.87 36.82 47.42
C ASP A 765 38.50 37.69 46.31
N GLY A 766 37.79 37.91 45.20
CA GLY A 766 38.24 38.73 44.07
C GLY A 766 39.26 38.11 43.13
N THR A 767 39.50 36.81 43.19
CA THR A 767 40.53 36.17 42.35
C THR A 767 39.96 35.67 41.02
N ASP A 768 40.56 36.04 39.90
CA ASP A 768 40.10 35.63 38.55
C ASP A 768 40.72 34.30 38.05
N SER A 769 41.59 33.68 38.84
CA SER A 769 42.28 32.43 38.49
C SER A 769 41.82 31.24 39.34
N GLY A 770 41.86 30.03 38.76
CA GLY A 770 41.61 28.77 39.47
C GLY A 770 40.14 28.36 39.61
N LYS A 771 39.22 29.11 38.99
CA LYS A 771 37.77 28.88 39.00
C LYS A 771 37.12 29.49 37.76
N SER A 772 35.89 29.08 37.49
CA SER A 772 35.04 29.64 36.45
C SER A 772 33.91 30.47 37.04
N ASN A 773 33.35 31.37 36.23
CA ASN A 773 32.21 32.20 36.58
C ASN A 773 30.92 31.34 36.65
N TYR A 774 29.86 31.81 37.32
CA TYR A 774 28.60 31.07 37.41
C TYR A 774 27.84 31.06 36.07
N ILE A 775 26.91 30.13 35.90
CA ILE A 775 25.99 30.08 34.74
C ILE A 775 24.57 30.04 35.28
N ALA A 776 23.71 30.96 34.85
CA ALA A 776 22.29 30.94 35.24
C ALA A 776 21.45 30.30 34.14
N VAL A 777 20.66 29.27 34.45
CA VAL A 777 19.77 28.56 33.53
C VAL A 777 18.32 28.91 33.89
N PHE A 778 17.52 29.24 32.89
CA PHE A 778 16.13 29.66 33.00
C PHE A 778 15.24 28.59 32.40
N SER A 779 14.60 27.79 33.25
CA SER A 779 13.68 26.72 32.84
C SER A 779 12.25 27.17 33.06
N GLN A 780 11.46 27.23 31.98
CA GLN A 780 10.04 27.51 32.10
C GLN A 780 9.33 26.36 32.82
N THR A 781 8.58 26.68 33.88
CA THR A 781 7.78 25.70 34.61
C THR A 781 6.31 25.84 34.25
N LEU A 782 5.65 24.70 34.01
CA LEU A 782 4.22 24.64 33.65
C LEU A 782 3.32 24.18 34.81
N LEU A 783 3.89 23.67 35.91
CA LEU A 783 3.18 23.11 37.06
C LEU A 783 3.58 23.77 38.38
N ASP A 784 2.60 24.12 39.20
CA ASP A 784 2.78 24.69 40.55
C ASP A 784 1.96 23.89 41.58
N PRO A 785 2.54 22.81 42.13
CA PRO A 785 1.83 21.92 43.04
C PRO A 785 1.34 22.63 44.30
N GLN A 786 0.12 22.31 44.73
CA GLN A 786 -0.54 22.92 45.87
C GLN A 786 -0.55 21.99 47.09
N PRO A 787 -0.47 22.52 48.32
CA PRO A 787 -0.47 21.70 49.54
C PRO A 787 -1.82 21.01 49.81
N LYS A 788 -2.91 21.48 49.19
CA LYS A 788 -4.26 20.90 49.26
C LYS A 788 -4.92 20.97 47.87
N PRO A 789 -5.88 20.08 47.56
CA PRO A 789 -6.60 20.14 46.29
C PRO A 789 -7.35 21.46 46.12
N VAL A 790 -7.14 22.12 44.98
CA VAL A 790 -7.86 23.33 44.58
C VAL A 790 -9.32 22.98 44.33
N THR A 791 -10.24 23.80 44.85
CA THR A 791 -11.68 23.61 44.66
C THR A 791 -12.12 24.18 43.32
N GLN A 792 -13.16 23.58 42.70
CA GLN A 792 -13.72 24.09 41.45
C GLN A 792 -14.16 25.56 41.56
N ALA A 793 -14.66 25.99 42.73
CA ALA A 793 -15.03 27.38 42.99
C ALA A 793 -13.84 28.34 42.93
N ALA A 794 -12.67 27.94 43.46
CA ALA A 794 -11.45 28.73 43.40
C ALA A 794 -10.93 28.88 41.96
N VAL A 795 -10.97 27.78 41.17
CA VAL A 795 -10.57 27.83 39.75
C VAL A 795 -11.51 28.73 38.94
N LEU A 796 -12.82 28.63 39.15
CA LEU A 796 -13.80 29.47 38.46
C LEU A 796 -13.61 30.96 38.78
N ALA A 797 -13.22 31.32 40.02
CA ALA A 797 -12.87 32.69 40.38
C ALA A 797 -11.58 33.19 39.69
N ALA A 798 -10.68 32.29 39.30
CA ALA A 798 -9.45 32.61 38.57
C ALA A 798 -9.64 32.70 37.03
N MET A 799 -10.80 32.28 36.51
CA MET A 799 -11.10 32.29 35.07
C MET A 799 -11.03 33.68 34.41
N ASP A 800 -11.34 34.75 35.15
CA ASP A 800 -11.26 36.14 34.64
C ASP A 800 -9.85 36.57 34.24
N ARG A 801 -8.83 35.89 34.80
CA ARG A 801 -7.41 36.13 34.52
C ARG A 801 -6.80 35.03 33.64
N ALA A 802 -7.62 34.09 33.16
CA ALA A 802 -7.16 32.92 32.44
C ALA A 802 -6.66 33.23 31.03
N ASP A 803 -5.61 32.52 30.63
CA ASP A 803 -4.95 32.65 29.33
C ASP A 803 -4.92 31.31 28.62
N ALA A 804 -5.67 31.22 27.52
CA ALA A 804 -5.77 30.02 26.69
C ALA A 804 -4.43 29.63 26.03
N GLY A 805 -3.52 30.58 25.80
CA GLY A 805 -2.17 30.31 25.30
C GLY A 805 -1.33 29.59 26.35
N ARG A 806 -1.37 30.04 27.61
CA ARG A 806 -0.74 29.32 28.73
C ARG A 806 -1.39 27.96 28.97
N GLY A 807 -2.72 27.88 28.87
CA GLY A 807 -3.46 26.62 28.94
C GLY A 807 -3.06 25.62 27.87
N ARG A 808 -2.83 26.09 26.64
CA ARG A 808 -2.31 25.26 25.55
C ARG A 808 -0.93 24.70 25.86
N GLN A 809 -0.05 25.53 26.43
CA GLN A 809 1.28 25.09 26.84
C GLN A 809 1.20 24.05 27.97
N ILE A 810 0.28 24.21 28.93
CA ILE A 810 0.02 23.21 29.98
C ILE A 810 -0.48 21.91 29.36
N PHE A 811 -1.43 21.96 28.43
CA PHE A 811 -2.01 20.77 27.80
C PHE A 811 -0.99 19.92 27.03
N PHE A 812 -0.15 20.57 26.22
CA PHE A 812 0.84 19.91 25.34
C PHE A 812 2.24 19.79 25.94
N GLY A 813 2.50 20.43 27.08
CA GLY A 813 3.83 20.49 27.67
C GLY A 813 4.29 19.14 28.20
N GLN A 814 5.50 18.72 27.79
CA GLN A 814 6.12 17.48 28.27
C GLN A 814 6.38 17.51 29.79
N THR A 815 6.59 18.70 30.36
CA THR A 815 6.75 18.94 31.80
C THR A 815 5.43 19.36 32.49
N GLY A 816 4.31 19.35 31.76
CA GLY A 816 2.97 19.64 32.24
C GLY A 816 2.23 18.40 32.77
N PRO A 817 0.89 18.46 32.94
CA PRO A 817 0.06 17.32 33.37
C PRO A 817 -0.03 16.15 32.37
N GLN A 818 0.64 16.24 31.21
CA GLN A 818 0.68 15.23 30.15
C GLN A 818 -0.70 14.88 29.55
N CYS A 819 -1.60 15.87 29.48
CA CYS A 819 -2.93 15.67 28.89
C CYS A 819 -2.87 15.13 27.45
N ALA A 820 -1.92 15.63 26.64
CA ALA A 820 -1.72 15.22 25.25
C ALA A 820 -1.19 13.79 25.04
N THR A 821 -0.71 13.11 26.10
CA THR A 821 -0.33 11.69 26.03
C THR A 821 -1.56 10.79 25.89
N CYS A 822 -2.70 11.25 26.40
CA CYS A 822 -3.96 10.54 26.32
C CYS A 822 -4.96 11.19 25.36
N HIS A 823 -5.00 12.51 25.25
CA HIS A 823 -6.02 13.23 24.49
C HIS A 823 -5.44 13.92 23.26
N GLU A 824 -6.24 13.94 22.20
CA GLU A 824 -5.94 14.66 20.95
C GLU A 824 -6.75 15.94 20.85
N VAL A 825 -6.15 17.02 20.33
CA VAL A 825 -6.82 18.28 19.97
C VAL A 825 -6.25 18.75 18.63
N ASN A 826 -7.13 18.92 17.64
CA ASN A 826 -6.86 19.35 16.27
C ASN A 826 -5.72 18.56 15.59
N GLY A 827 -5.72 17.23 15.74
CA GLY A 827 -4.70 16.35 15.18
C GLY A 827 -3.36 16.33 15.94
N ALA A 828 -3.26 17.03 17.07
CA ALA A 828 -2.07 17.02 17.94
C ALA A 828 -2.37 16.32 19.27
N GLY A 829 -1.51 15.39 19.67
CA GLY A 829 -1.67 14.53 20.85
C GLY A 829 -1.73 13.06 20.46
N LYS A 830 -2.34 12.22 21.31
CA LYS A 830 -2.62 10.81 21.00
C LYS A 830 -4.10 10.52 21.22
N ASN A 831 -4.66 9.61 20.45
CA ASN A 831 -6.06 9.21 20.56
C ASN A 831 -6.24 8.01 21.51
N PHE A 832 -5.98 8.21 22.80
CA PHE A 832 -6.07 7.16 23.84
C PHE A 832 -7.22 7.40 24.84
N GLY A 833 -7.62 8.65 25.07
CA GLY A 833 -8.85 9.08 25.73
C GLY A 833 -9.75 9.81 24.71
N PRO A 834 -10.91 10.35 25.13
CA PRO A 834 -11.80 11.06 24.22
C PRO A 834 -11.08 12.18 23.46
N GLU A 835 -11.39 12.26 22.17
CA GLU A 835 -10.93 13.32 21.28
C GLU A 835 -11.51 14.67 21.77
N LEU A 836 -10.65 15.65 22.00
CA LEU A 836 -11.00 16.93 22.62
C LEU A 836 -11.00 18.11 21.62
N SER A 837 -10.79 17.88 20.31
CA SER A 837 -11.09 18.89 19.30
C SER A 837 -12.54 19.30 19.46
N GLY A 838 -12.75 20.60 19.53
CA GLY A 838 -14.08 21.13 19.61
C GLY A 838 -14.83 20.94 20.94
N ILE A 839 -14.19 20.41 21.99
CA ILE A 839 -14.80 20.22 23.31
C ILE A 839 -15.44 21.50 23.87
N GLY A 840 -14.87 22.67 23.62
CA GLY A 840 -15.41 23.96 24.04
C GLY A 840 -16.73 24.36 23.35
N SER A 841 -17.11 23.68 22.26
CA SER A 841 -18.44 23.82 21.63
C SER A 841 -19.50 22.91 22.25
N ARG A 842 -19.07 21.87 22.97
CA ARG A 842 -19.94 20.82 23.53
C ARG A 842 -20.09 20.94 25.04
N ASP A 843 -19.09 21.50 25.72
CA ASP A 843 -19.04 21.69 27.16
C ASP A 843 -18.55 23.08 27.57
N ASN A 844 -18.86 23.47 28.81
CA ASN A 844 -18.43 24.74 29.41
C ASN A 844 -17.31 24.51 30.45
N ALA A 845 -16.71 25.62 30.91
CA ALA A 845 -15.60 25.58 31.87
C ALA A 845 -15.91 24.77 33.13
N ALA A 846 -17.14 24.86 33.66
CA ALA A 846 -17.52 24.14 34.87
C ALA A 846 -17.60 22.62 34.62
N THR A 847 -18.16 22.17 33.49
CA THR A 847 -18.22 20.75 33.15
C THR A 847 -16.82 20.18 32.87
N ILE A 848 -15.99 20.90 32.12
CA ILE A 848 -14.61 20.50 31.82
C ILE A 848 -13.78 20.40 33.12
N LEU A 849 -13.91 21.37 34.03
CA LEU A 849 -13.23 21.34 35.32
C LEU A 849 -13.73 20.20 36.21
N GLN A 850 -15.02 19.87 36.17
CA GLN A 850 -15.55 18.71 36.89
C GLN A 850 -14.93 17.41 36.37
N SER A 851 -14.80 17.25 35.05
CA SER A 851 -14.12 16.08 34.46
C SER A 851 -12.63 16.01 34.82
N ILE A 852 -11.94 17.15 34.98
CA ILE A 852 -10.53 17.20 35.38
C ILE A 852 -10.33 16.93 36.87
N LEU A 853 -11.16 17.52 37.73
CA LEU A 853 -11.03 17.43 39.19
C LEU A 853 -11.72 16.19 39.78
N GLN A 854 -12.71 15.62 39.08
CA GLN A 854 -13.52 14.48 39.51
C GLN A 854 -13.77 13.50 38.34
N PRO A 855 -12.72 12.86 37.78
CA PRO A 855 -12.83 12.04 36.57
C PRO A 855 -13.73 10.81 36.70
N ASN A 856 -14.06 10.36 37.92
CA ASN A 856 -14.97 9.24 38.18
C ASN A 856 -16.45 9.66 38.24
N ALA A 857 -16.78 10.96 38.24
CA ALA A 857 -18.15 11.44 38.41
C ALA A 857 -19.04 11.20 37.17
N ARG A 858 -18.45 11.03 35.98
CA ARG A 858 -19.16 10.76 34.72
C ARG A 858 -18.28 9.94 33.78
N LEU A 859 -18.64 8.66 33.54
CA LEU A 859 -17.91 7.75 32.67
C LEU A 859 -18.54 7.70 31.27
N VAL A 860 -17.74 7.98 30.24
CA VAL A 860 -18.16 7.93 28.82
C VAL A 860 -18.15 6.47 28.34
N GLU A 861 -19.19 6.06 27.62
CA GLU A 861 -19.32 4.71 27.05
C GLU A 861 -18.17 4.43 26.06
N GLY A 862 -17.49 3.28 26.19
CA GLY A 862 -16.27 2.95 25.44
C GLY A 862 -14.95 3.26 26.16
N TYR A 863 -14.94 4.05 27.24
CA TYR A 863 -13.72 4.48 27.96
C TYR A 863 -13.61 3.94 29.40
N ARG A 864 -14.25 2.80 29.70
CA ARG A 864 -14.18 2.14 31.02
C ARG A 864 -12.86 1.38 31.19
N THR A 865 -12.34 1.35 32.42
CA THR A 865 -11.18 0.52 32.76
C THR A 865 -11.60 -0.96 32.80
N HIS A 866 -10.98 -1.79 31.97
CA HIS A 866 -11.05 -3.25 32.08
C HIS A 866 -9.93 -3.77 32.96
N ILE A 867 -10.27 -4.68 33.86
CA ILE A 867 -9.34 -5.47 34.65
C ILE A 867 -9.33 -6.87 34.04
N VAL A 868 -8.17 -7.27 33.53
CA VAL A 868 -7.94 -8.54 32.86
C VAL A 868 -7.00 -9.37 33.72
N GLU A 869 -7.53 -10.40 34.36
CA GLU A 869 -6.74 -11.42 35.05
C GLU A 869 -6.34 -12.51 34.06
N MET A 870 -5.06 -12.78 33.98
CA MET A 870 -4.48 -13.85 33.16
C MET A 870 -4.39 -15.14 33.97
N LYS A 871 -4.39 -16.28 33.27
CA LYS A 871 -4.24 -17.63 33.86
C LYS A 871 -2.89 -17.85 34.55
N ASP A 872 -1.87 -17.05 34.22
CA ASP A 872 -0.58 -17.03 34.89
C ASP A 872 -0.56 -16.19 36.18
N GLY A 873 -1.72 -15.65 36.60
CA GLY A 873 -1.89 -14.83 37.80
C GLY A 873 -1.60 -13.34 37.62
N LYS A 874 -1.18 -12.89 36.42
CA LYS A 874 -0.95 -11.46 36.16
C LYS A 874 -2.25 -10.73 35.92
N THR A 875 -2.35 -9.51 36.44
CA THR A 875 -3.52 -8.64 36.24
C THR A 875 -3.12 -7.39 35.47
N TYR A 876 -3.88 -7.07 34.42
CA TYR A 876 -3.71 -5.86 33.63
C TYR A 876 -4.96 -4.98 33.77
N ALA A 877 -4.77 -3.72 34.12
CA ALA A 877 -5.85 -2.74 34.20
C ALA A 877 -5.64 -1.65 33.14
N GLY A 878 -6.63 -1.43 32.30
CA GLY A 878 -6.51 -0.50 31.18
C GLY A 878 -7.75 -0.44 30.30
N MET A 879 -7.74 0.40 29.27
CA MET A 879 -8.87 0.58 28.37
C MET A 879 -8.78 -0.35 27.17
N ALA A 880 -9.92 -0.83 26.64
CA ALA A 880 -9.91 -1.62 25.41
C ALA A 880 -9.54 -0.74 24.21
N LEU A 881 -8.45 -1.06 23.51
CA LEU A 881 -8.04 -0.33 22.29
C LEU A 881 -8.48 -1.05 21.02
N GLN A 882 -8.36 -2.37 21.00
CA GLN A 882 -8.70 -3.20 19.84
C GLN A 882 -8.93 -4.64 20.30
N GLU A 883 -9.92 -5.30 19.71
CA GLU A 883 -10.24 -6.69 20.02
C GLU A 883 -10.34 -7.50 18.72
N SER A 884 -9.54 -8.56 18.61
CA SER A 884 -9.61 -9.54 17.50
C SER A 884 -10.08 -10.90 18.02
N GLY A 885 -10.22 -11.90 17.14
CA GLY A 885 -10.55 -13.26 17.55
C GLY A 885 -9.52 -13.90 18.49
N LEU A 886 -8.25 -13.51 18.40
CA LEU A 886 -7.15 -14.13 19.16
C LEU A 886 -6.59 -13.25 20.28
N THR A 887 -6.68 -11.93 20.14
CA THR A 887 -6.00 -11.02 21.06
C THR A 887 -6.89 -9.87 21.51
N PHE A 888 -6.66 -9.44 22.74
CA PHE A 888 -7.27 -8.27 23.34
C PHE A 888 -6.17 -7.23 23.62
N ASN A 889 -6.19 -6.13 22.87
CA ASN A 889 -5.23 -5.05 23.04
C ASN A 889 -5.75 -4.07 24.08
N LEU A 890 -5.03 -3.97 25.19
CA LEU A 890 -5.36 -3.11 26.32
C LEU A 890 -4.40 -1.92 26.34
N GLY A 891 -4.96 -0.71 26.39
CA GLY A 891 -4.25 0.52 26.63
C GLY A 891 -4.02 0.71 28.13
N LEU A 892 -2.76 0.75 28.55
CA LEU A 892 -2.35 0.97 29.93
C LEU A 892 -2.12 2.46 30.22
N ALA A 893 -2.06 2.82 31.50
CA ALA A 893 -1.69 4.19 31.91
C ALA A 893 -0.36 4.64 31.28
N ALA A 894 -0.20 5.94 31.05
CA ALA A 894 0.94 6.58 30.37
C ALA A 894 1.10 6.25 28.86
N GLY A 895 0.04 5.79 28.20
CA GLY A 895 -0.01 5.65 26.74
C GLY A 895 0.73 4.41 26.19
N GLN A 896 0.99 3.42 27.03
CA GLN A 896 1.50 2.12 26.63
C GLN A 896 0.35 1.21 26.21
N SER A 897 0.62 0.23 25.34
CA SER A 897 -0.37 -0.79 24.95
C SER A 897 0.19 -2.18 25.19
N VAL A 898 -0.61 -3.07 25.75
CA VAL A 898 -0.29 -4.49 25.89
C VAL A 898 -1.25 -5.33 25.06
N LYS A 899 -0.70 -6.28 24.30
CA LYS A 899 -1.46 -7.25 23.53
C LYS A 899 -1.60 -8.52 24.35
N LEU A 900 -2.80 -8.80 24.83
CA LEU A 900 -3.11 -9.98 25.64
C LEU A 900 -3.66 -11.09 24.74
N ASP A 901 -3.10 -12.30 24.83
CA ASP A 901 -3.70 -13.47 24.19
C ASP A 901 -4.98 -13.86 24.96
N LYS A 902 -6.12 -13.87 24.26
CA LYS A 902 -7.41 -14.20 24.88
C LYS A 902 -7.45 -15.60 25.45
N LYS A 903 -6.68 -16.54 24.92
CA LYS A 903 -6.59 -17.91 25.45
C LYS A 903 -5.98 -17.96 26.84
N GLN A 904 -5.18 -16.95 27.19
CA GLN A 904 -4.51 -16.80 28.46
C GLN A 904 -5.29 -15.92 29.45
N ILE A 905 -6.44 -15.36 29.07
CA ILE A 905 -7.31 -14.60 29.98
C ILE A 905 -8.09 -15.58 30.84
N ALA A 906 -8.00 -15.44 32.17
CA ALA A 906 -8.76 -16.18 33.16
C ALA A 906 -10.09 -15.49 33.46
N ASN A 907 -10.07 -14.17 33.67
CA ASN A 907 -11.24 -13.38 33.99
C ASN A 907 -11.10 -11.95 33.44
N ARG A 908 -12.22 -11.33 33.06
CA ARG A 908 -12.28 -9.92 32.61
C ARG A 908 -13.46 -9.25 33.28
N THR A 909 -13.18 -8.20 34.03
CA THR A 909 -14.20 -7.33 34.64
C THR A 909 -14.05 -5.90 34.15
N SER A 910 -15.12 -5.12 34.19
CA SER A 910 -15.08 -3.69 33.89
C SER A 910 -15.32 -2.93 35.18
N ALA A 911 -14.41 -2.03 35.54
CA ALA A 911 -14.51 -1.21 36.74
C ALA A 911 -15.26 0.11 36.46
N GLU A 912 -15.94 0.65 37.48
CA GLU A 912 -16.56 1.98 37.45
C GLU A 912 -15.56 3.11 37.75
N THR A 913 -14.31 2.95 37.29
CA THR A 913 -13.23 3.92 37.52
C THR A 913 -12.63 4.39 36.20
N SER A 914 -12.37 5.70 36.12
CA SER A 914 -11.75 6.35 34.99
C SER A 914 -10.24 6.13 34.99
N PRO A 915 -9.61 5.91 33.82
CA PRO A 915 -8.16 5.89 33.69
C PRO A 915 -7.50 7.28 33.83
N MET A 916 -8.28 8.37 33.90
CA MET A 916 -7.77 9.72 34.14
C MET A 916 -7.40 9.96 35.62
N PRO A 917 -6.18 10.44 35.94
CA PRO A 917 -5.74 10.65 37.33
C PRO A 917 -6.61 11.65 38.12
N PRO A 918 -6.95 11.38 39.39
CA PRO A 918 -7.77 12.29 40.20
C PRO A 918 -6.96 13.40 40.92
N ASN A 919 -5.65 13.51 40.69
CA ASN A 919 -4.75 14.38 41.47
C ASN A 919 -4.48 15.76 40.84
N PHE A 920 -5.12 16.11 39.72
CA PHE A 920 -4.86 17.38 39.02
C PHE A 920 -5.13 18.62 39.88
N GLY A 921 -6.06 18.55 40.84
CA GLY A 921 -6.32 19.63 41.80
C GLY A 921 -5.16 19.89 42.78
N VAL A 922 -4.21 18.97 42.93
CA VAL A 922 -3.01 19.12 43.77
C VAL A 922 -1.78 19.45 42.92
N LEU A 923 -1.79 19.09 41.63
CA LEU A 923 -0.66 19.27 40.72
C LEU A 923 -0.51 20.71 40.20
N MET A 924 -1.61 21.46 40.16
CA MET A 924 -1.70 22.79 39.55
C MET A 924 -2.41 23.76 40.49
N ASN A 925 -1.97 25.03 40.47
CA ASN A 925 -2.65 26.09 41.19
C ASN A 925 -3.95 26.54 40.48
N GLU A 926 -4.74 27.37 41.16
CA GLU A 926 -6.04 27.84 40.64
C GLU A 926 -5.93 28.54 39.28
N GLN A 927 -4.85 29.30 39.04
CA GLN A 927 -4.65 30.00 37.78
C GLN A 927 -4.25 29.06 36.64
N GLN A 928 -3.43 28.04 36.90
CA GLN A 928 -3.02 27.03 35.91
C GLN A 928 -4.19 26.16 35.45
N LEU A 929 -5.06 25.75 36.38
CA LEU A 929 -6.29 25.03 36.06
C LEU A 929 -7.27 25.91 35.28
N ALA A 930 -7.34 27.21 35.61
CA ALA A 930 -8.17 28.17 34.88
C ALA A 930 -7.62 28.41 33.46
N ASP A 931 -6.31 28.53 33.30
CA ASP A 931 -5.64 28.65 31.99
C ASP A 931 -5.91 27.38 31.14
N LEU A 932 -5.73 26.18 31.70
CA LEU A 932 -6.00 24.90 31.03
C LEU A 932 -7.47 24.76 30.63
N ALA A 933 -8.40 25.11 31.52
CA ALA A 933 -9.82 25.12 31.21
C ALA A 933 -10.17 26.17 30.14
N ALA A 934 -9.57 27.35 30.18
CA ALA A 934 -9.75 28.39 29.15
C ALA A 934 -9.24 27.92 27.78
N PHE A 935 -8.14 27.17 27.72
CA PHE A 935 -7.69 26.53 26.49
C PHE A 935 -8.71 25.52 25.95
N LEU A 936 -9.16 24.58 26.77
CA LEU A 936 -10.13 23.56 26.34
C LEU A 936 -11.48 24.18 25.96
N VAL A 937 -11.94 25.20 26.66
CA VAL A 937 -13.12 25.99 26.29
C VAL A 937 -12.91 26.78 25.00
N SER A 938 -11.68 27.16 24.67
CA SER A 938 -11.34 27.81 23.40
C SER A 938 -11.23 26.83 22.23
N CYS A 939 -11.07 25.53 22.50
CA CYS A 939 -11.13 24.46 21.51
C CYS A 939 -12.58 24.22 21.10
N LYS A 940 -13.18 25.16 20.37
CA LYS A 940 -14.54 25.07 19.85
C LYS A 940 -14.54 24.44 18.47
N ASP A 941 -15.48 23.51 18.20
CA ASP A 941 -15.87 23.17 16.84
C ASP A 941 -16.21 24.51 16.19
N GLU A 942 -15.67 24.82 15.00
CA GLU A 942 -15.85 26.14 14.39
C GLU A 942 -17.32 26.43 14.07
N ALA A 943 -18.08 26.83 15.09
CA ALA A 943 -19.29 27.60 15.01
C ALA A 943 -18.88 29.06 15.11
N ARG A 944 -18.95 29.75 13.97
CA ARG A 944 -19.02 31.21 13.81
C ARG A 944 -19.38 31.95 15.11
N SER A 945 -18.45 32.66 15.77
CA SER A 945 -18.84 33.81 16.61
C SER A 945 -17.70 34.77 16.99
N LYS A 946 -17.79 35.98 16.41
CA LYS A 946 -17.60 37.30 17.03
C LYS A 946 -16.62 37.43 18.21
N THR A 947 -15.43 37.99 17.93
CA THR A 947 -14.81 39.02 18.80
C THR A 947 -14.73 40.33 18.01
N THR A 948 -15.11 41.43 18.66
CA THR A 948 -15.11 42.80 18.15
C THR A 948 -13.68 43.24 17.77
N PRO A 949 -13.55 44.21 16.85
CA PRO A 949 -12.76 44.06 15.65
C PRO A 949 -11.33 44.56 15.87
N LYS A 950 -10.35 43.66 15.89
CA LYS A 950 -9.03 43.99 15.35
C LYS A 950 -9.25 44.31 13.88
N LYS A 951 -9.34 45.60 13.54
CA LYS A 951 -9.59 46.16 12.19
C LYS A 951 -9.35 45.09 11.12
N THR A 952 -10.40 44.33 10.80
CA THR A 952 -10.30 43.27 9.82
C THR A 952 -9.93 43.98 8.54
N LYS A 953 -8.75 43.67 8.00
CA LYS A 953 -8.39 44.17 6.68
C LYS A 953 -9.44 43.59 5.72
N THR A 954 -10.46 44.38 5.42
CA THR A 954 -11.56 44.01 4.53
C THR A 954 -10.99 43.69 3.15
N GLY A 955 -11.47 42.62 2.52
CA GLY A 955 -11.06 42.22 1.18
C GLY A 955 -10.38 40.86 1.10
N VAL A 956 -9.79 40.61 -0.07
CA VAL A 956 -9.08 39.38 -0.43
C VAL A 956 -7.66 39.44 0.12
N GLN A 957 -7.19 38.35 0.71
CA GLN A 957 -5.83 38.20 1.24
C GLN A 957 -5.30 36.80 0.89
N PHE A 958 -3.99 36.66 0.93
CA PHE A 958 -3.33 35.38 0.71
C PHE A 958 -2.35 35.10 1.83
N GLN A 959 -2.26 33.84 2.24
CA GLN A 959 -1.22 33.34 3.14
C GLN A 959 -0.41 32.28 2.41
N THR A 960 0.87 32.54 2.21
CA THR A 960 1.76 31.60 1.53
C THR A 960 2.46 30.72 2.55
N ARG A 961 2.52 29.42 2.26
CA ARG A 961 3.37 28.42 2.92
C ARG A 961 4.17 27.70 1.85
N GLU A 962 5.15 26.89 2.24
CA GLU A 962 5.89 26.09 1.26
C GLU A 962 4.91 25.17 0.50
N GLY A 963 4.90 25.27 -0.83
CA GLY A 963 4.03 24.48 -1.71
C GLY A 963 2.58 24.94 -1.85
N GLU A 964 2.10 25.91 -1.05
CA GLU A 964 0.68 26.26 -0.97
C GLU A 964 0.39 27.78 -0.77
N VAL A 965 -0.77 28.23 -1.26
CA VAL A 965 -1.31 29.59 -1.05
C VAL A 965 -2.77 29.51 -0.59
N THR A 966 -3.01 29.82 0.68
CA THR A 966 -4.36 29.91 1.27
C THR A 966 -5.02 31.23 0.88
N ILE A 967 -6.29 31.17 0.48
CA ILE A 967 -7.10 32.31 0.04
C ILE A 967 -8.04 32.70 1.16
N LEU A 968 -7.94 33.94 1.61
CA LEU A 968 -8.80 34.51 2.63
C LEU A 968 -9.67 35.61 2.01
N ILE A 969 -10.98 35.60 2.29
CA ILE A 969 -11.87 36.72 1.94
C ILE A 969 -12.52 37.20 3.22
N ASN A 970 -12.30 38.48 3.56
CA ASN A 970 -12.77 39.07 4.83
C ASN A 970 -12.33 38.26 6.07
N GLY A 971 -11.17 37.62 5.99
CA GLY A 971 -10.59 36.79 7.06
C GLY A 971 -11.07 35.33 7.10
N GLN A 972 -12.01 34.92 6.24
CA GLN A 972 -12.47 33.53 6.12
C GLN A 972 -11.62 32.77 5.09
N ASN A 973 -11.17 31.55 5.43
CA ASN A 973 -10.49 30.68 4.46
C ASN A 973 -11.52 30.09 3.49
N VAL A 974 -11.38 30.46 2.21
CA VAL A 974 -12.30 30.03 1.15
C VAL A 974 -11.68 28.96 0.24
N GLY A 975 -10.42 28.60 0.42
CA GLY A 975 -9.74 27.56 -0.34
C GLY A 975 -8.22 27.73 -0.41
N THR A 976 -7.52 26.70 -0.88
CA THR A 976 -6.05 26.70 -0.95
C THR A 976 -5.56 26.28 -2.33
N TYR A 977 -4.69 27.07 -2.95
CA TYR A 977 -3.94 26.69 -4.15
C TYR A 977 -2.70 25.88 -3.76
N VAL A 978 -2.54 24.70 -4.31
CA VAL A 978 -1.40 23.80 -4.09
C VAL A 978 -0.60 23.70 -5.37
N HIS A 979 0.70 23.99 -5.30
CA HIS A 979 1.61 23.97 -6.44
C HIS A 979 2.80 23.02 -6.26
N ASN A 980 2.93 22.39 -5.10
CA ASN A 980 3.89 21.32 -4.85
C ASN A 980 3.24 20.27 -3.94
N ASP A 981 2.84 19.14 -4.50
CA ASP A 981 2.22 18.02 -3.79
C ASP A 981 2.95 16.72 -4.15
N PRO A 982 3.29 15.85 -3.18
CA PRO A 982 4.06 14.64 -3.44
C PRO A 982 3.25 13.52 -4.13
N VAL A 983 1.93 13.66 -4.24
CA VAL A 983 1.01 12.62 -4.74
C VAL A 983 0.27 13.08 -5.99
N THR A 984 -0.23 14.32 -6.01
CA THR A 984 -0.92 14.94 -7.15
C THR A 984 0.08 15.76 -7.98
N LEU A 985 0.48 15.23 -9.14
CA LEU A 985 1.67 15.68 -9.87
C LEU A 985 1.41 16.90 -10.77
N ARG A 986 0.50 17.77 -10.34
CA ARG A 986 0.08 19.00 -11.03
C ARG A 986 -0.53 20.01 -10.05
N PRO A 987 -0.51 21.32 -10.35
CA PRO A 987 -1.16 22.31 -9.48
C PRO A 987 -2.69 22.26 -9.48
N PHE A 988 -3.30 22.56 -8.34
CA PHE A 988 -4.77 22.53 -8.15
C PHE A 988 -5.22 23.45 -7.00
N PHE A 989 -6.53 23.64 -6.84
CA PHE A 989 -7.13 24.21 -5.65
C PHE A 989 -7.86 23.14 -4.85
N LYS A 990 -7.62 23.07 -3.53
CA LYS A 990 -8.33 22.17 -2.60
C LYS A 990 -9.23 22.93 -1.64
N ASN A 991 -10.18 22.19 -1.06
CA ASN A 991 -11.00 22.59 0.07
C ASN A 991 -11.72 23.94 -0.16
N ILE A 992 -12.35 24.10 -1.34
CA ILE A 992 -13.07 25.32 -1.72
C ILE A 992 -14.36 25.44 -0.91
N ARG A 993 -14.60 26.63 -0.36
CA ARG A 993 -15.74 26.94 0.51
C ARG A 993 -16.49 28.20 0.10
N THR A 994 -17.76 28.28 0.43
CA THR A 994 -18.53 29.53 0.36
C THR A 994 -18.02 30.53 1.42
N LEU A 995 -18.44 31.81 1.34
CA LEU A 995 -18.10 32.81 2.36
C LEU A 995 -18.64 32.49 3.75
N SER A 996 -19.62 31.56 3.84
CA SER A 996 -20.18 31.13 5.11
C SER A 996 -19.45 29.96 5.75
N GLY A 997 -18.58 29.28 4.99
CA GLY A 997 -17.83 28.10 5.40
C GLY A 997 -18.33 26.78 4.81
N VAL A 998 -19.43 26.77 4.04
CA VAL A 998 -19.96 25.54 3.41
C VAL A 998 -18.92 24.97 2.43
N GLN A 999 -18.60 23.68 2.59
CA GLN A 999 -17.66 22.94 1.74
C GLN A 999 -18.28 22.67 0.37
N VAL A 1000 -17.64 23.15 -0.70
CA VAL A 1000 -18.18 23.07 -2.07
C VAL A 1000 -17.49 22.03 -2.94
N THR A 1001 -16.15 21.95 -2.86
CA THR A 1001 -15.40 20.84 -3.48
C THR A 1001 -15.20 19.70 -2.49
N ARG A 1002 -14.93 18.49 -2.96
CA ARG A 1002 -14.53 17.37 -2.09
C ARG A 1002 -13.31 17.74 -1.26
N ASN A 1003 -13.19 17.22 -0.04
CA ASN A 1003 -11.97 17.42 0.73
C ASN A 1003 -10.79 16.75 0.02
N HIS A 1004 -9.61 17.34 0.17
CA HIS A 1004 -8.36 16.75 -0.31
C HIS A 1004 -7.28 16.83 0.80
N PRO A 1005 -6.79 15.66 1.29
CA PRO A 1005 -7.23 14.31 0.92
C PRO A 1005 -8.71 14.05 1.32
N PRO A 1006 -9.40 13.07 0.69
CA PRO A 1006 -10.75 12.67 1.10
C PRO A 1006 -10.79 12.26 2.58
N VAL A 1007 -11.82 12.68 3.30
CA VAL A 1007 -12.01 12.34 4.71
C VAL A 1007 -12.84 11.05 4.80
N GLU A 1008 -12.32 10.03 5.47
CA GLU A 1008 -13.01 8.75 5.65
C GLU A 1008 -14.36 8.94 6.37
N GLY A 1009 -15.41 8.30 5.85
CA GLY A 1009 -16.78 8.44 6.37
C GLY A 1009 -17.52 9.71 5.93
N VAL A 1010 -16.85 10.66 5.28
CA VAL A 1010 -17.45 11.91 4.74
C VAL A 1010 -17.33 11.97 3.21
N ASP A 1011 -16.18 11.59 2.68
CA ASP A 1011 -15.86 11.60 1.26
C ASP A 1011 -15.61 10.19 0.72
N ASP A 1012 -15.95 9.99 -0.55
CA ASP A 1012 -15.54 8.79 -1.28
C ASP A 1012 -14.01 8.82 -1.50
N GLY A 1013 -13.34 7.73 -1.09
CA GLY A 1013 -11.90 7.52 -1.26
C GLY A 1013 -11.49 7.27 -2.71
N ASP A 1014 -12.46 7.17 -3.63
CA ASP A 1014 -12.20 6.96 -5.06
C ASP A 1014 -11.26 8.02 -5.63
N HIS A 1015 -10.22 7.54 -6.32
CA HIS A 1015 -9.34 8.38 -7.13
C HIS A 1015 -8.77 9.58 -6.32
N ALA A 1016 -8.45 9.36 -5.03
CA ALA A 1016 -8.06 10.39 -4.05
C ALA A 1016 -6.92 11.29 -4.52
N SER A 1017 -5.95 10.73 -5.25
CA SER A 1017 -4.81 11.43 -5.85
C SER A 1017 -5.11 12.13 -7.19
N MET A 1018 -6.25 11.82 -7.83
CA MET A 1018 -6.61 12.34 -9.15
C MET A 1018 -7.68 13.44 -9.12
N HIS A 1019 -8.50 13.52 -8.07
CA HIS A 1019 -9.56 14.53 -7.97
C HIS A 1019 -9.35 15.45 -6.76
N PRO A 1020 -8.52 16.50 -6.88
CA PRO A 1020 -8.06 17.28 -5.74
C PRO A 1020 -8.90 18.54 -5.42
N GLY A 1021 -9.91 18.86 -6.22
CA GLY A 1021 -10.78 20.03 -6.03
C GLY A 1021 -11.06 20.75 -7.35
N ILE A 1022 -10.33 21.82 -7.68
CA ILE A 1022 -10.38 22.52 -8.99
C ILE A 1022 -9.00 22.42 -9.69
N TRP A 1023 -8.94 21.96 -10.94
CA TRP A 1023 -7.67 21.82 -11.67
C TRP A 1023 -7.84 21.78 -13.19
N MET A 1024 -6.73 21.90 -13.93
CA MET A 1024 -6.72 21.63 -15.37
C MET A 1024 -6.65 20.12 -15.63
N ALA A 1025 -7.78 19.55 -15.99
CA ALA A 1025 -8.01 18.14 -16.26
C ALA A 1025 -7.66 17.82 -17.72
N PHE A 1026 -6.40 17.47 -17.98
CA PHE A 1026 -5.92 17.10 -19.31
C PHE A 1026 -5.45 15.64 -19.36
N GLY A 1027 -6.23 14.78 -20.02
CA GLY A 1027 -5.89 13.37 -20.26
C GLY A 1027 -4.96 13.14 -21.44
N ASP A 1028 -4.79 14.12 -22.34
CA ASP A 1028 -3.87 14.02 -23.48
C ASP A 1028 -3.38 15.41 -23.95
N ILE A 1029 -2.14 15.74 -23.64
CA ILE A 1029 -1.39 16.78 -24.36
C ILE A 1029 -0.19 16.12 -25.02
N SER A 1030 -0.19 16.07 -26.35
CA SER A 1030 0.87 15.46 -27.17
C SER A 1030 1.21 14.01 -26.77
N GLY A 1031 0.21 13.22 -26.39
CA GLY A 1031 0.33 11.81 -26.00
C GLY A 1031 0.63 11.59 -24.51
N SER A 1032 0.71 12.65 -23.70
CA SER A 1032 0.99 12.57 -22.25
C SER A 1032 -0.27 12.85 -21.41
N ASP A 1033 -0.48 12.03 -20.38
CA ASP A 1033 -1.70 12.06 -19.53
C ASP A 1033 -1.40 12.70 -18.17
N PHE A 1034 -1.94 13.89 -17.96
CA PHE A 1034 -1.79 14.65 -16.71
C PHE A 1034 -2.98 14.42 -15.76
N TRP A 1035 -4.13 13.96 -16.27
CA TRP A 1035 -5.32 13.65 -15.49
C TRP A 1035 -5.07 12.50 -14.52
N ARG A 1036 -4.43 11.42 -15.02
CA ARG A 1036 -4.14 10.21 -14.24
C ARG A 1036 -2.81 10.25 -13.49
N ASN A 1037 -2.19 11.43 -13.38
CA ASN A 1037 -0.85 11.63 -12.81
C ASN A 1037 0.25 10.77 -13.48
N ARG A 1038 0.14 10.46 -14.78
CA ARG A 1038 1.18 9.72 -15.51
C ARG A 1038 2.33 10.64 -15.96
N ALA A 1039 1.99 11.89 -16.27
CA ALA A 1039 2.89 12.95 -16.67
C ALA A 1039 2.84 14.12 -15.67
N HIS A 1040 3.91 14.92 -15.61
CA HIS A 1040 4.10 15.95 -14.59
C HIS A 1040 3.82 17.37 -15.10
N VAL A 1041 3.11 18.16 -14.29
CA VAL A 1041 3.08 19.61 -14.43
C VAL A 1041 3.93 20.22 -13.31
N VAL A 1042 5.13 20.68 -13.66
CA VAL A 1042 6.07 21.23 -12.70
C VAL A 1042 5.79 22.72 -12.52
N HIS A 1043 5.55 23.16 -11.28
CA HIS A 1043 5.52 24.59 -10.97
C HIS A 1043 6.94 25.16 -11.09
N GLU A 1044 7.17 26.08 -12.03
CA GLU A 1044 8.49 26.70 -12.22
C GLU A 1044 8.70 27.85 -11.24
N ARG A 1045 7.71 28.75 -11.13
CA ARG A 1045 7.78 29.96 -10.29
C ARG A 1045 6.45 30.71 -10.23
N PHE A 1046 6.30 31.56 -9.21
CA PHE A 1046 5.40 32.70 -9.27
C PHE A 1046 5.95 33.76 -10.25
N ILE A 1047 5.12 34.18 -11.20
CA ILE A 1047 5.38 35.34 -12.06
C ILE A 1047 5.04 36.61 -11.29
N THR A 1048 3.88 36.63 -10.63
CA THR A 1048 3.49 37.66 -9.66
C THR A 1048 3.10 36.99 -8.36
N LYS A 1049 3.72 37.43 -7.25
CA LYS A 1049 3.42 36.90 -5.91
C LYS A 1049 1.97 37.18 -5.50
N PRO A 1050 1.37 36.37 -4.62
CA PRO A 1050 0.04 36.63 -4.07
C PRO A 1050 -0.09 38.01 -3.43
N SER A 1051 -1.03 38.79 -3.97
CA SER A 1051 -1.29 40.15 -3.53
C SER A 1051 -2.79 40.38 -3.38
N GLY A 1052 -3.21 40.65 -2.15
CA GLY A 1052 -4.59 40.89 -1.76
C GLY A 1052 -5.03 42.35 -1.95
N GLY A 1053 -6.34 42.60 -1.89
CA GLY A 1053 -6.92 43.93 -2.06
C GLY A 1053 -8.37 43.99 -1.58
N LYS A 1054 -8.91 45.21 -1.45
CA LYS A 1054 -10.22 45.46 -0.81
C LYS A 1054 -11.39 44.69 -1.43
N TYR A 1055 -11.37 44.47 -2.75
CA TYR A 1055 -12.45 43.80 -3.49
C TYR A 1055 -11.94 42.61 -4.32
N SER A 1056 -10.65 42.57 -4.63
CA SER A 1056 -10.01 41.55 -5.45
C SER A 1056 -8.57 41.33 -5.03
N GLY A 1057 -8.05 40.14 -5.29
CA GLY A 1057 -6.64 39.80 -5.16
C GLY A 1057 -6.21 38.86 -6.28
N SER A 1058 -4.92 38.80 -6.58
CA SER A 1058 -4.42 37.99 -7.68
C SER A 1058 -3.00 37.47 -7.46
N PHE A 1059 -2.67 36.40 -8.19
CA PHE A 1059 -1.32 35.90 -8.38
C PHE A 1059 -1.20 35.20 -9.72
N SER A 1060 0.03 35.04 -10.20
CA SER A 1060 0.29 34.44 -11.50
C SER A 1060 1.44 33.46 -11.39
N VAL A 1061 1.37 32.34 -12.11
CA VAL A 1061 2.33 31.24 -12.04
C VAL A 1061 2.78 30.80 -13.44
N SER A 1062 4.02 30.32 -13.53
CA SER A 1062 4.52 29.58 -14.69
C SER A 1062 4.62 28.11 -14.33
N ASN A 1063 3.99 27.26 -15.15
CA ASN A 1063 4.03 25.81 -15.01
C ASN A 1063 4.57 25.16 -16.29
N ARG A 1064 5.28 24.04 -16.15
CA ARG A 1064 5.91 23.30 -17.24
C ARG A 1064 5.24 21.94 -17.40
N PHE A 1065 4.66 21.69 -18.57
CA PHE A 1065 4.10 20.37 -18.92
C PHE A 1065 5.18 19.52 -19.55
N GLU A 1066 5.43 18.34 -18.99
CA GLU A 1066 6.49 17.43 -19.42
C GLU A 1066 5.95 16.06 -19.80
N THR A 1067 6.60 15.40 -20.75
CA THR A 1067 6.41 13.97 -21.01
C THR A 1067 6.93 13.13 -19.83
N ASN A 1068 6.59 11.84 -19.76
CA ASN A 1068 7.12 10.92 -18.73
C ASN A 1068 8.65 10.82 -18.72
N ALA A 1069 9.33 11.17 -19.82
CA ALA A 1069 10.78 11.23 -19.92
C ALA A 1069 11.40 12.59 -19.50
N GLY A 1070 10.60 13.50 -18.92
CA GLY A 1070 11.04 14.84 -18.47
C GLY A 1070 11.21 15.89 -19.58
N LYS A 1071 10.79 15.58 -20.82
CA LYS A 1071 10.89 16.53 -21.94
C LYS A 1071 9.75 17.54 -21.92
N LEU A 1072 10.07 18.82 -22.10
CA LEU A 1072 9.11 19.92 -22.25
C LEU A 1072 8.16 19.69 -23.44
N ILE A 1073 6.85 19.75 -23.18
CA ILE A 1073 5.79 19.80 -24.19
C ILE A 1073 5.37 21.25 -24.44
N CYS A 1074 4.94 21.93 -23.38
CA CYS A 1074 4.57 23.34 -23.41
C CYS A 1074 4.71 23.97 -22.01
N ARG A 1075 4.71 25.30 -21.95
CA ARG A 1075 4.57 26.07 -20.71
C ARG A 1075 3.18 26.66 -20.63
N GLN A 1076 2.66 26.69 -19.41
CA GLN A 1076 1.40 27.32 -19.08
C GLN A 1076 1.68 28.50 -18.15
N THR A 1077 1.31 29.70 -18.56
CA THR A 1077 1.18 30.84 -17.65
C THR A 1077 -0.26 30.93 -17.19
N VAL A 1078 -0.48 31.03 -15.89
CA VAL A 1078 -1.83 31.16 -15.32
C VAL A 1078 -1.93 32.41 -14.47
N ASN A 1079 -2.94 33.24 -14.72
CA ASN A 1079 -3.32 34.35 -13.86
C ASN A 1079 -4.58 33.97 -13.07
N HIS A 1080 -4.44 33.89 -11.76
CA HIS A 1080 -5.54 33.65 -10.84
C HIS A 1080 -6.04 34.98 -10.27
N THR A 1081 -7.32 35.29 -10.49
CA THR A 1081 -7.97 36.47 -9.90
C THR A 1081 -9.12 36.05 -9.02
N ILE A 1082 -9.07 36.43 -7.74
CA ILE A 1082 -10.09 36.17 -6.74
C ILE A 1082 -10.86 37.46 -6.50
N ARG A 1083 -12.19 37.43 -6.57
CA ARG A 1083 -13.06 38.61 -6.35
C ARG A 1083 -14.18 38.29 -5.37
N HIS A 1084 -14.40 39.18 -4.42
CA HIS A 1084 -15.56 39.13 -3.53
C HIS A 1084 -16.82 39.64 -4.27
N ALA A 1085 -17.96 38.94 -4.12
CA ALA A 1085 -19.24 39.31 -4.70
C ALA A 1085 -20.37 39.22 -3.66
N LYS A 1086 -21.56 39.72 -4.00
CA LYS A 1086 -22.70 39.86 -3.06
C LYS A 1086 -23.17 38.51 -2.48
N ASP A 1087 -23.27 37.49 -3.34
CA ASP A 1087 -23.85 36.18 -2.99
C ASP A 1087 -22.81 35.04 -3.10
N GLY A 1088 -21.53 35.38 -2.95
CA GLY A 1088 -20.42 34.44 -3.14
C GLY A 1088 -19.09 35.09 -3.51
N TRP A 1089 -18.23 34.34 -4.18
CA TRP A 1089 -16.96 34.84 -4.71
C TRP A 1089 -16.59 34.16 -6.01
N LEU A 1090 -15.70 34.80 -6.77
CA LEU A 1090 -15.28 34.35 -8.10
C LEU A 1090 -13.79 34.05 -8.13
N LEU A 1091 -13.42 32.97 -8.81
CA LEU A 1091 -12.08 32.64 -9.25
C LEU A 1091 -12.03 32.72 -10.77
N THR A 1092 -11.22 33.62 -11.32
CA THR A 1092 -10.87 33.60 -12.74
C THR A 1092 -9.59 32.81 -12.93
N TYR A 1093 -9.59 31.92 -13.92
CA TYR A 1093 -8.49 31.01 -14.26
C TYR A 1093 -8.10 31.27 -15.72
N ASP A 1094 -7.23 32.24 -15.94
CA ASP A 1094 -6.77 32.64 -17.28
C ASP A 1094 -5.44 31.95 -17.61
N CYS A 1095 -5.44 31.06 -18.59
CA CYS A 1095 -4.28 30.27 -19.00
C CYS A 1095 -3.80 30.67 -20.40
N ASP A 1096 -2.48 30.83 -20.54
CA ASP A 1096 -1.79 30.91 -21.82
C ASP A 1096 -0.84 29.72 -21.97
N PHE A 1097 -1.05 28.92 -23.01
CA PHE A 1097 -0.17 27.79 -23.36
C PHE A 1097 0.73 28.16 -24.54
N THR A 1098 2.04 28.00 -24.34
CA THR A 1098 3.07 28.32 -25.35
C THR A 1098 4.13 27.24 -25.43
N SER A 1099 4.72 27.04 -26.62
CA SER A 1099 5.85 26.13 -26.82
C SER A 1099 6.71 26.60 -27.99
N PRO A 1100 8.04 26.38 -27.98
CA PRO A 1100 8.89 26.65 -29.14
C PRO A 1100 8.62 25.69 -30.31
N THR A 1101 8.00 24.54 -30.06
CA THR A 1101 7.67 23.53 -31.07
C THR A 1101 6.16 23.27 -31.13
N ASP A 1102 5.68 22.71 -32.23
CA ASP A 1102 4.28 22.30 -32.36
C ASP A 1102 3.90 21.28 -31.26
N PHE A 1103 2.69 21.42 -30.73
CA PHE A 1103 2.08 20.47 -29.79
C PHE A 1103 0.57 20.40 -30.02
N TYR A 1104 -0.12 19.43 -29.42
CA TYR A 1104 -1.57 19.31 -29.55
C TYR A 1104 -2.29 18.94 -28.26
N PHE A 1105 -3.56 19.33 -28.18
CA PHE A 1105 -4.54 18.82 -27.23
C PHE A 1105 -5.35 17.70 -27.89
N GLY A 1106 -5.42 16.54 -27.24
CA GLY A 1106 -5.97 15.31 -27.80
C GLY A 1106 -7.49 15.14 -27.66
N ASP A 1107 -7.94 13.90 -27.87
CA ASP A 1107 -9.36 13.52 -27.88
C ASP A 1107 -9.69 12.61 -26.69
N GLN A 1108 -9.93 13.24 -25.54
CA GLN A 1108 -10.31 12.57 -24.28
C GLN A 1108 -11.50 13.30 -23.64
N GLU A 1109 -12.22 12.63 -22.73
CA GLU A 1109 -13.33 13.22 -21.97
C GLU A 1109 -12.83 14.29 -20.99
N GLU A 1110 -11.59 14.12 -20.48
CA GLU A 1110 -10.95 15.03 -19.54
C GLU A 1110 -10.00 15.97 -20.27
N MET A 1111 -10.55 17.06 -20.83
CA MET A 1111 -9.77 18.02 -21.62
C MET A 1111 -10.18 19.48 -21.37
N GLY A 1112 -10.05 19.95 -20.12
CA GLY A 1112 -10.42 21.32 -19.74
C GLY A 1112 -10.32 21.62 -18.25
N LEU A 1113 -11.07 22.61 -17.74
CA LEU A 1113 -11.12 22.89 -16.29
C LEU A 1113 -12.05 21.90 -15.61
N GLY A 1114 -11.52 21.14 -14.65
CA GLY A 1114 -12.21 20.12 -13.88
C GLY A 1114 -12.51 20.54 -12.45
N VAL A 1115 -13.63 20.06 -11.91
CA VAL A 1115 -14.06 20.24 -10.52
C VAL A 1115 -14.60 18.93 -9.95
N ARG A 1116 -14.21 18.63 -8.69
CA ARG A 1116 -14.78 17.56 -7.87
C ARG A 1116 -15.61 18.17 -6.73
N LEU A 1117 -16.93 17.97 -6.75
CA LEU A 1117 -17.85 18.47 -5.73
C LEU A 1117 -17.77 17.70 -4.40
N ALA A 1118 -18.12 18.37 -3.32
CA ALA A 1118 -18.32 17.77 -2.00
C ALA A 1118 -19.47 16.76 -2.03
N THR A 1119 -19.34 15.67 -1.26
CA THR A 1119 -20.29 14.55 -1.24
C THR A 1119 -21.74 15.00 -1.07
N LEU A 1120 -22.02 15.97 -0.21
CA LEU A 1120 -23.40 16.43 0.05
C LEU A 1120 -24.04 17.19 -1.13
N LEU A 1121 -23.24 17.73 -2.05
CA LEU A 1121 -23.71 18.53 -3.19
C LEU A 1121 -23.86 17.73 -4.48
N ILE A 1122 -23.55 16.43 -4.46
CA ILE A 1122 -23.66 15.58 -5.66
C ILE A 1122 -25.11 15.13 -5.88
N GLU A 1123 -25.47 14.81 -7.12
CA GLU A 1123 -26.81 14.41 -7.55
C GLU A 1123 -27.31 13.17 -6.80
N LYS A 1124 -26.41 12.23 -6.48
CA LYS A 1124 -26.75 11.06 -5.65
C LYS A 1124 -27.29 11.43 -4.26
N ASN A 1125 -26.94 12.60 -3.75
CA ASN A 1125 -27.31 13.09 -2.43
C ASN A 1125 -28.25 14.30 -2.48
N GLY A 1126 -28.98 14.48 -3.59
CA GLY A 1126 -29.99 15.53 -3.74
C GLY A 1126 -29.46 16.85 -4.34
N GLY A 1127 -28.19 16.90 -4.73
CA GLY A 1127 -27.65 17.99 -5.55
C GLY A 1127 -28.31 18.08 -6.93
N GLN A 1128 -28.31 19.27 -7.51
CA GLN A 1128 -28.85 19.54 -8.83
C GLN A 1128 -27.76 20.07 -9.74
N LEU A 1129 -27.63 19.44 -10.91
CA LEU A 1129 -26.79 19.92 -11.98
C LEU A 1129 -27.68 20.56 -13.05
N ARG A 1130 -27.39 21.79 -13.46
CA ARG A 1130 -28.06 22.50 -14.56
C ARG A 1130 -27.04 23.16 -15.49
N ASN A 1131 -27.39 23.33 -16.76
CA ASN A 1131 -26.53 24.02 -17.72
C ASN A 1131 -27.26 25.13 -18.47
N SER A 1132 -26.47 25.92 -19.20
CA SER A 1132 -26.96 27.07 -19.96
C SER A 1132 -27.87 26.71 -21.16
N ALA A 1133 -28.01 25.43 -21.49
CA ALA A 1133 -28.91 24.93 -22.54
C ALA A 1133 -30.28 24.51 -21.97
N GLY A 1134 -30.53 24.76 -20.68
CA GLY A 1134 -31.77 24.36 -19.99
C GLY A 1134 -31.83 22.88 -19.63
N LEU A 1135 -30.72 22.14 -19.76
CA LEU A 1135 -30.65 20.72 -19.41
C LEU A 1135 -30.30 20.55 -17.94
N ALA A 1136 -30.89 19.53 -17.32
CA ALA A 1136 -30.69 19.20 -15.91
C ALA A 1136 -30.29 17.73 -15.70
N GLY A 1137 -29.44 17.51 -14.70
CA GLY A 1137 -28.86 16.21 -14.35
C GLY A 1137 -27.61 15.87 -15.14
N ALA A 1138 -26.71 15.09 -14.54
CA ALA A 1138 -25.44 14.70 -15.12
C ALA A 1138 -25.63 13.93 -16.43
N LYS A 1139 -26.62 13.03 -16.51
CA LYS A 1139 -26.90 12.25 -17.73
C LYS A 1139 -27.29 13.14 -18.91
N SER A 1140 -28.17 14.12 -18.68
CA SER A 1140 -28.71 14.98 -19.75
C SER A 1140 -27.70 16.01 -20.21
N THR A 1141 -26.80 16.45 -19.32
CA THR A 1141 -25.79 17.47 -19.63
C THR A 1141 -24.48 16.90 -20.15
N TRP A 1142 -24.21 15.60 -19.95
CA TRP A 1142 -22.98 14.95 -20.42
C TRP A 1142 -22.86 15.04 -21.95
N GLY A 1143 -21.69 15.46 -22.43
CA GLY A 1143 -21.38 15.62 -23.85
C GLY A 1143 -22.05 16.83 -24.52
N GLN A 1144 -22.97 17.53 -23.85
CA GLN A 1144 -23.73 18.62 -24.44
C GLN A 1144 -22.96 19.94 -24.40
N PRO A 1145 -23.08 20.79 -25.44
CA PRO A 1145 -22.48 22.12 -25.44
C PRO A 1145 -23.25 23.05 -24.50
N ALA A 1146 -22.53 23.68 -23.58
CA ALA A 1146 -23.11 24.74 -22.75
C ALA A 1146 -22.02 25.73 -22.31
N ILE A 1147 -22.38 27.00 -22.18
CA ILE A 1147 -21.47 28.09 -21.81
C ILE A 1147 -21.11 27.99 -20.32
N TRP A 1148 -22.08 27.56 -19.50
CA TRP A 1148 -21.85 27.23 -18.08
C TRP A 1148 -22.57 25.94 -17.68
N CYS A 1149 -22.01 25.27 -16.66
CA CYS A 1149 -22.70 24.29 -15.83
C CYS A 1149 -22.62 24.73 -14.37
N ASP A 1150 -23.75 24.61 -13.69
CA ASP A 1150 -23.90 24.80 -12.25
C ASP A 1150 -24.20 23.45 -11.60
N TYR A 1151 -23.54 23.19 -10.47
CA TYR A 1151 -23.81 22.03 -9.65
C TYR A 1151 -23.89 22.47 -8.19
N SER A 1152 -25.10 22.43 -7.65
CA SER A 1152 -25.47 23.05 -6.39
C SER A 1152 -26.57 22.28 -5.68
N GLY A 1153 -26.72 22.46 -4.37
CA GLY A 1153 -27.69 21.74 -3.56
C GLY A 1153 -28.03 22.49 -2.29
N ASN A 1154 -29.02 21.99 -1.54
CA ASN A 1154 -29.40 22.54 -0.25
C ASN A 1154 -28.53 21.95 0.86
N ILE A 1155 -27.85 22.81 1.62
CA ILE A 1155 -27.12 22.48 2.84
C ILE A 1155 -27.67 23.37 3.94
N ASP A 1156 -28.27 22.77 4.97
CA ASP A 1156 -28.79 23.45 6.16
C ASP A 1156 -29.69 24.67 5.87
N GLY A 1157 -30.59 24.54 4.89
CA GLY A 1157 -31.54 25.59 4.52
C GLY A 1157 -30.97 26.66 3.60
N LYS A 1158 -29.75 26.48 3.09
CA LYS A 1158 -29.13 27.37 2.11
C LYS A 1158 -28.76 26.63 0.84
N TRP A 1159 -29.01 27.26 -0.31
CA TRP A 1159 -28.63 26.73 -1.60
C TRP A 1159 -27.20 27.13 -1.94
N ALA A 1160 -26.27 26.17 -1.95
CA ALA A 1160 -24.85 26.42 -2.17
C ALA A 1160 -24.29 25.56 -3.30
N GLY A 1161 -23.26 26.05 -4.00
CA GLY A 1161 -22.59 25.26 -5.03
C GLY A 1161 -21.54 26.00 -5.84
N ILE A 1162 -21.23 25.43 -7.00
CA ILE A 1162 -20.17 25.88 -7.91
C ILE A 1162 -20.69 25.95 -9.34
N THR A 1163 -20.50 27.11 -9.97
CA THR A 1163 -20.73 27.30 -11.41
C THR A 1163 -19.38 27.43 -12.11
N ILE A 1164 -19.18 26.73 -13.23
CA ILE A 1164 -18.04 26.98 -14.12
C ILE A 1164 -18.58 27.64 -15.40
N LEU A 1165 -18.03 28.80 -15.75
CA LEU A 1165 -18.33 29.55 -16.96
C LEU A 1165 -17.08 29.56 -17.86
N ALA A 1166 -17.25 29.19 -19.13
CA ALA A 1166 -16.20 29.38 -20.13
C ALA A 1166 -16.30 30.80 -20.73
N ASN A 1167 -15.19 31.53 -20.67
CA ASN A 1167 -15.12 32.89 -21.18
C ASN A 1167 -14.78 32.87 -22.68
N GLY A 1168 -15.11 33.93 -23.42
CA GLY A 1168 -14.94 34.03 -24.88
C GLY A 1168 -13.51 33.91 -25.43
N LYS A 1169 -12.50 33.70 -24.58
CA LYS A 1169 -11.10 33.39 -24.95
C LYS A 1169 -10.84 31.88 -24.99
N THR A 1170 -11.84 31.09 -25.35
CA THR A 1170 -11.75 29.64 -25.46
C THR A 1170 -11.95 29.22 -26.92
N PRO A 1171 -11.31 28.13 -27.38
CA PRO A 1171 -11.38 27.73 -28.79
C PRO A 1171 -12.79 27.27 -29.23
N ARG A 1172 -13.69 26.96 -28.28
CA ARG A 1172 -15.12 26.68 -28.53
C ARG A 1172 -15.96 26.82 -27.26
N VAL A 1173 -17.26 26.61 -27.39
CA VAL A 1173 -18.13 26.34 -26.23
C VAL A 1173 -17.80 24.95 -25.68
N PRO A 1174 -17.62 24.78 -24.36
CA PRO A 1174 -17.29 23.47 -23.80
C PRO A 1174 -18.40 22.44 -24.00
N TRP A 1175 -17.98 21.20 -24.22
CA TRP A 1175 -18.80 20.03 -23.97
C TRP A 1175 -18.55 19.54 -22.56
N TRP A 1176 -19.59 19.14 -21.84
CA TRP A 1176 -19.45 18.88 -20.40
C TRP A 1176 -19.27 17.41 -20.08
N HIS A 1177 -18.17 17.07 -19.40
CA HIS A 1177 -17.98 15.75 -18.80
C HIS A 1177 -18.54 15.75 -17.38
N ASN A 1178 -19.85 15.61 -17.28
CA ASN A 1178 -20.57 15.70 -16.01
C ASN A 1178 -20.93 14.31 -15.48
N ARG A 1179 -20.72 14.10 -14.19
CA ARG A 1179 -21.03 12.82 -13.53
C ARG A 1179 -21.86 13.03 -12.27
N ASN A 1180 -22.83 12.14 -12.05
CA ASN A 1180 -23.75 12.19 -10.91
C ASN A 1180 -23.04 11.99 -9.56
N TYR A 1181 -21.82 11.45 -9.57
CA TYR A 1181 -20.98 11.32 -8.38
C TYR A 1181 -20.16 12.58 -8.10
N GLY A 1182 -20.36 13.70 -8.81
CA GLY A 1182 -19.79 15.01 -8.46
C GLY A 1182 -18.57 15.45 -9.27
N LEU A 1183 -18.38 14.97 -10.50
CA LEU A 1183 -17.32 15.45 -11.41
C LEU A 1183 -17.93 16.36 -12.48
N MET A 1184 -17.31 17.51 -12.76
CA MET A 1184 -17.58 18.34 -13.94
C MET A 1184 -16.26 18.71 -14.62
N VAL A 1185 -16.15 18.50 -15.94
CA VAL A 1185 -15.04 19.03 -16.74
C VAL A 1185 -15.57 19.81 -17.93
N ALA A 1186 -15.13 21.07 -18.07
CA ALA A 1186 -15.45 21.94 -19.20
C ALA A 1186 -14.55 21.61 -20.40
N ASN A 1187 -14.87 20.54 -21.13
CA ASN A 1187 -14.02 20.00 -22.20
C ASN A 1187 -14.05 20.87 -23.45
N GLN A 1188 -12.87 21.29 -23.90
CA GLN A 1188 -12.67 22.19 -25.02
C GLN A 1188 -12.03 21.52 -26.25
N PHE A 1189 -11.79 20.20 -26.23
CA PHE A 1189 -10.96 19.54 -27.23
C PHE A 1189 -11.58 18.27 -27.82
N GLY A 1190 -11.93 17.27 -27.01
CA GLY A 1190 -12.24 15.93 -27.49
C GLY A 1190 -13.58 15.81 -28.21
N ARG A 1191 -13.57 15.86 -29.54
CA ARG A 1191 -14.77 15.69 -30.37
C ARG A 1191 -15.36 14.30 -30.25
N LYS A 1192 -14.57 13.24 -30.48
CA LYS A 1192 -15.10 11.87 -30.46
C LYS A 1192 -15.46 11.44 -29.06
N ALA A 1193 -14.61 11.73 -28.09
CA ALA A 1193 -14.82 11.45 -26.68
C ALA A 1193 -16.12 12.10 -26.15
N MET A 1194 -16.43 13.32 -26.58
CA MET A 1194 -17.66 14.01 -26.18
C MET A 1194 -18.87 13.73 -27.10
N LYS A 1195 -18.74 12.81 -28.05
CA LYS A 1195 -19.77 12.44 -29.05
C LYS A 1195 -20.21 13.58 -29.98
N GLN A 1196 -19.24 14.41 -30.39
CA GLN A 1196 -19.42 15.63 -31.18
C GLN A 1196 -18.69 15.56 -32.53
N GLY A 1197 -18.53 14.34 -33.05
CA GLY A 1197 -17.98 14.05 -34.38
C GLY A 1197 -16.74 13.15 -34.34
N GLU A 1198 -15.96 13.22 -35.42
CA GLU A 1198 -14.73 12.41 -35.58
C GLU A 1198 -13.62 12.80 -34.61
N LYS A 1199 -12.69 11.87 -34.39
CA LYS A 1199 -11.53 12.06 -33.50
C LYS A 1199 -10.74 13.31 -33.90
N SER A 1200 -10.38 14.12 -32.91
CA SER A 1200 -9.77 15.42 -33.08
C SER A 1200 -8.38 15.53 -32.45
N GLN A 1201 -7.57 16.43 -33.00
CA GLN A 1201 -6.36 16.93 -32.37
C GLN A 1201 -6.33 18.43 -32.59
N TYR A 1202 -6.40 19.22 -31.52
CA TYR A 1202 -6.27 20.66 -31.62
C TYR A 1202 -4.79 21.02 -31.59
N LYS A 1203 -4.21 21.28 -32.77
CA LYS A 1203 -2.79 21.60 -32.93
C LYS A 1203 -2.53 23.07 -32.62
N VAL A 1204 -1.47 23.32 -31.86
CA VAL A 1204 -0.93 24.65 -31.55
C VAL A 1204 0.45 24.73 -32.17
N LYS A 1205 0.69 25.73 -33.03
CA LYS A 1205 1.98 25.90 -33.72
C LYS A 1205 3.03 26.44 -32.75
N GLY A 1206 4.29 26.01 -32.93
CA GLY A 1206 5.43 26.58 -32.21
C GLY A 1206 5.48 28.10 -32.34
N GLY A 1207 5.67 28.80 -31.22
CA GLY A 1207 5.68 30.26 -31.13
C GLY A 1207 4.30 30.92 -31.07
N SER A 1208 3.20 30.16 -31.23
CA SER A 1208 1.84 30.66 -31.02
C SER A 1208 1.36 30.45 -29.57
N THR A 1209 0.33 31.20 -29.16
CA THR A 1209 -0.28 31.10 -27.82
C THR A 1209 -1.71 30.59 -27.95
N LEU A 1210 -2.06 29.53 -27.21
CA LEU A 1210 -3.45 29.13 -27.00
C LEU A 1210 -3.94 29.66 -25.65
N GLN A 1211 -5.04 30.41 -25.67
CA GLN A 1211 -5.68 30.91 -24.45
C GLN A 1211 -6.84 30.00 -24.04
N LEU A 1212 -6.98 29.78 -22.74
CA LEU A 1212 -8.17 29.22 -22.11
C LEU A 1212 -8.53 30.09 -20.91
N SER A 1213 -9.78 30.55 -20.83
CA SER A 1213 -10.24 31.41 -19.74
C SER A 1213 -11.54 30.89 -19.18
N PHE A 1214 -11.58 30.75 -17.86
CA PHE A 1214 -12.75 30.29 -17.13
C PHE A 1214 -13.01 31.19 -15.93
N THR A 1215 -14.29 31.33 -15.59
CA THR A 1215 -14.72 31.93 -14.33
C THR A 1215 -15.47 30.88 -13.52
N VAL A 1216 -14.93 30.57 -12.36
CA VAL A 1216 -15.57 29.70 -11.38
C VAL A 1216 -16.25 30.58 -10.34
N ILE A 1217 -17.53 30.31 -10.08
CA ILE A 1217 -18.34 31.09 -9.14
C ILE A 1217 -18.78 30.17 -8.01
N ILE A 1218 -18.36 30.52 -6.79
CA ILE A 1218 -18.73 29.83 -5.57
C ILE A 1218 -19.85 30.63 -4.94
N HIS A 1219 -21.04 30.05 -4.84
CA HIS A 1219 -22.25 30.80 -4.46
C HIS A 1219 -23.00 30.15 -3.30
N GLU A 1220 -23.72 30.98 -2.54
CA GLU A 1220 -24.63 30.61 -1.47
C GLU A 1220 -25.80 31.60 -1.42
N GLN A 1221 -27.04 31.11 -1.37
CA GLN A 1221 -28.25 31.92 -1.41
C GLN A 1221 -29.46 31.22 -0.76
N GLU A 1222 -30.54 31.96 -0.49
CA GLU A 1222 -31.73 31.44 0.22
C GLU A 1222 -32.58 30.47 -0.63
N ASN A 1223 -32.61 30.63 -1.95
CA ASN A 1223 -33.29 29.71 -2.87
C ASN A 1223 -32.51 29.54 -4.18
N SER A 1224 -32.85 28.52 -4.96
CA SER A 1224 -32.13 28.15 -6.19
C SER A 1224 -32.45 29.04 -7.40
N GLU A 1225 -33.64 29.63 -7.46
CA GLU A 1225 -34.17 30.29 -8.67
C GLU A 1225 -33.48 31.62 -9.01
N SER A 1226 -33.11 32.42 -8.00
CA SER A 1226 -32.52 33.75 -8.21
C SER A 1226 -31.19 33.70 -8.97
N ARG A 1227 -30.30 32.75 -8.67
CA ARG A 1227 -29.03 32.54 -9.37
C ARG A 1227 -29.19 32.04 -10.79
N ILE A 1228 -30.06 31.06 -10.99
CA ILE A 1228 -30.28 30.48 -12.33
C ILE A 1228 -30.80 31.58 -13.25
N ASN A 1229 -31.75 32.40 -12.80
CA ASN A 1229 -32.23 33.55 -13.55
C ASN A 1229 -31.11 34.56 -13.88
N ALA A 1230 -30.19 34.82 -12.93
CA ALA A 1230 -29.05 35.70 -13.18
C ALA A 1230 -28.04 35.13 -14.19
N LEU A 1231 -27.77 33.82 -14.14
CA LEU A 1231 -26.90 33.12 -15.09
C LEU A 1231 -27.52 33.05 -16.49
N GLU A 1232 -28.82 32.76 -16.58
CA GLU A 1232 -29.56 32.78 -17.84
C GLU A 1232 -29.57 34.18 -18.47
N ALA A 1233 -29.73 35.23 -17.66
CA ALA A 1233 -29.62 36.62 -18.12
C ALA A 1233 -28.20 37.01 -18.58
N LEU A 1234 -27.15 36.39 -18.02
CA LEU A 1234 -25.76 36.54 -18.47
C LEU A 1234 -25.45 35.77 -19.77
N THR A 1235 -26.30 34.79 -20.13
CA THR A 1235 -26.09 33.90 -21.29
C THR A 1235 -26.84 34.36 -22.53
N ARG A 1236 -28.02 34.94 -22.34
CA ARG A 1236 -28.75 35.67 -23.38
C ARG A 1236 -27.98 36.93 -23.77
#